data_AF-A0A671G1W3-F1
#
_entry.id   AF-A0A671G1W3-F1
#
_cell.length_a   1.000
_cell.length_b   1.000
_cell.length_c   1.000
_cell.angle_alpha   90.00
_cell.angle_beta   90.00
_cell.angle_gamma   90.00
#
_symmetry.space_group_name_H-M   'P 1'
#
loop_
_entity.id
_entity.type
_entity.pdbx_description
1 polymer ?
#
loop_
_entity_poly.entity_id
_entity_poly.type
_entity_poly.pdbx_seq_one_letter_code
_entity_poly.pdbx_strand_id
1 'polypeptide(L)'
;MAEHLELLAEMPVVGRMSTQERLKHAQKRRAQQVKVWAQAEKEAQGRKGHRERLRTEAAVGKPRKRVLFPPSVTLLEAAARNDLEEVRQFLADGVSPDLANEDGLTALHQSCIDDFREMVQQLLEAGAKVNARDSECWTPLHAAATCGHLHLVELLIARGADLLAVNTDGNMPYDLCEDEQTLDFLETAMANRGITQDSIEAARALPERHMLEDFQSLLQSGADLDAPGDHGATLLHIAAANGFSEAAALLLEHGASLSAKDRDGWEPLHAAAYWGQVHLVELLVAHGADLNGKSLMEETPLDLCGDEEVRAKLLELKHKHDALLRAQGRQRSLLRRRTSSAGSRGKVVRRVSLTQRTSLYRKEHAQEAIVWQQPPPTSPEPPEVDDDRQTDAELRPPPLEEEDPEVSRPHNGRVGPPPGRHLYSKRLDRSVSYQLSPLESTTPDALGRAKAHHTLAELKRQRAAAKLQRPVPEGPEAPESGLPLDTETPQPECSPRAGGDPPLLKLTAPSEEAPIDKRPCCVLMALRAGDHSQAAMNDVREKVLTLNTMNLCVRRVEYAVRGPIVLRALELEQELRQGIKKPFTEVVRANIGDAQAMGQKPITFLRQVLALCVHPDLLNSPDFPADAKRRAERILQACGGHSLGAYSVSSGIQVIREDVARYIQRRDGGIPADPNNIFLSTGASDAIVTVLKLLVSGEGRTRTGVLIPIPQYPLYSAALAELNAVQVDYYLDEQRAWALDVAELRRALRQARDHCRPRALCVINPGNPTGQVQTRECIEAVIRFAFEERLFLMADEVYQDNVYAEGSQFHSFKKVLMEMGPPYAAQQELASFHSISKGYMGECGFRGGYVEVVNMDAAVQQQMQKLMSVRLCPPLPGQVLLHVAVSPPEPSDPSFAQFQTERQAVLAELAAKAKLTEQVFNEAPGIRCNPVQGAMYSFPCMQLPPRAVQRAQELGLAPDMFFCMSLLEETGICVVPGSGFGQREGTYHFRMTILPPMEKLRPLLEKLSQFHTKFTREYS
;
A
#
# COMPACT_ATOMS: atom_id res chain seq x y z
N MET A 1 -34.44 0.20 15.67
CA MET A 1 -33.14 -0.48 15.84
C MET A 1 -32.48 0.13 17.08
N ALA A 2 -31.60 -0.58 17.77
CA ALA A 2 -30.82 0.01 18.85
C ALA A 2 -29.92 1.13 18.29
N GLU A 3 -29.75 2.23 19.04
CA GLU A 3 -28.93 3.34 18.58
C GLU A 3 -27.44 3.08 18.83
N HIS A 4 -26.57 3.75 18.04
CA HIS A 4 -25.12 3.54 18.11
C HIS A 4 -24.55 3.79 19.51
N LEU A 5 -25.15 4.72 20.27
CA LEU A 5 -24.81 5.03 21.66
C LEU A 5 -25.06 3.86 22.62
N GLU A 6 -26.12 3.07 22.43
CA GLU A 6 -26.39 1.89 23.27
C GLU A 6 -25.32 0.80 23.05
N LEU A 7 -24.92 0.59 21.79
CA LEU A 7 -23.84 -0.34 21.44
C LEU A 7 -22.51 0.08 22.07
N LEU A 8 -22.17 1.37 22.04
CA LEU A 8 -20.96 1.92 22.66
C LEU A 8 -21.01 1.84 24.19
N ALA A 9 -22.19 1.97 24.80
CA ALA A 9 -22.36 1.84 26.25
C ALA A 9 -22.22 0.40 26.76
N GLU A 10 -22.60 -0.62 25.96
CA GLU A 10 -22.42 -2.03 26.32
C GLU A 10 -20.98 -2.54 26.06
N MET A 11 -20.19 -1.92 25.17
CA MET A 11 -18.83 -2.36 24.83
C MET A 11 -17.88 -2.55 26.05
N PRO A 12 -17.84 -1.66 27.07
CA PRO A 12 -17.01 -1.85 28.26
C PRO A 12 -17.40 -3.02 29.16
N VAL A 13 -18.61 -3.55 29.00
CA VAL A 13 -19.11 -4.76 29.69
C VAL A 13 -18.79 -5.99 28.85
N VAL A 14 -19.13 -5.96 27.55
CA VAL A 14 -18.83 -7.02 26.57
C VAL A 14 -17.32 -7.29 26.46
N GLY A 15 -16.47 -6.26 26.59
CA GLY A 15 -15.01 -6.42 26.59
C GLY A 15 -14.44 -7.15 27.81
N ARG A 16 -15.17 -7.19 28.94
CA ARG A 16 -14.79 -7.92 30.17
C ARG A 16 -15.36 -9.33 30.23
N MET A 17 -16.43 -9.60 29.48
CA MET A 17 -17.02 -10.92 29.35
C MET A 17 -16.05 -11.90 28.67
N SER A 18 -16.12 -13.17 29.09
CA SER A 18 -15.49 -14.28 28.37
C SER A 18 -16.06 -14.43 26.95
N THR A 19 -15.33 -15.05 26.04
CA THR A 19 -15.77 -15.24 24.64
C THR A 19 -17.15 -15.92 24.57
N GLN A 20 -17.42 -16.89 25.45
CA GLN A 20 -18.69 -17.62 25.52
C GLN A 20 -19.86 -16.76 26.02
N GLU A 21 -19.62 -15.83 26.95
CA GLU A 21 -20.60 -14.85 27.41
C GLU A 21 -20.88 -13.79 26.35
N ARG A 22 -19.84 -13.30 25.64
CA ARG A 22 -19.99 -12.40 24.49
C ARG A 22 -20.84 -13.05 23.40
N LEU A 23 -20.63 -14.34 23.13
CA LEU A 23 -21.40 -15.09 22.14
C LEU A 23 -22.89 -15.18 22.54
N LYS A 24 -23.19 -15.53 23.79
CA LYS A 24 -24.56 -15.50 24.33
C LYS A 24 -25.18 -14.09 24.28
N HIS A 25 -24.41 -13.05 24.57
CA HIS A 25 -24.85 -11.65 24.47
C HIS A 25 -25.15 -11.25 23.02
N ALA A 26 -24.31 -11.66 22.06
CA ALA A 26 -24.50 -11.41 20.63
C ALA A 26 -25.71 -12.17 20.08
N GLN A 27 -25.88 -13.45 20.41
CA GLN A 27 -27.04 -14.27 20.05
C GLN A 27 -28.34 -13.65 20.59
N LYS A 28 -28.37 -13.26 21.87
CA LYS A 28 -29.52 -12.58 22.48
C LYS A 28 -29.83 -11.25 21.78
N ARG A 29 -28.81 -10.46 21.45
CA ARG A 29 -28.96 -9.19 20.72
C ARG A 29 -29.46 -9.41 19.27
N ARG A 30 -28.95 -10.40 18.52
CA ARG A 30 -29.39 -10.74 17.16
C ARG A 30 -30.86 -11.23 17.16
N ALA A 31 -31.25 -12.08 18.11
CA ALA A 31 -32.65 -12.49 18.29
C ALA A 31 -33.60 -11.32 18.63
N GLN A 32 -33.12 -10.34 19.40
CA GLN A 32 -33.87 -9.13 19.75
C GLN A 32 -33.97 -8.15 18.57
N GLN A 33 -32.91 -8.03 17.77
CA GLN A 33 -32.92 -7.28 16.49
C GLN A 33 -33.88 -7.89 15.47
N VAL A 34 -33.89 -9.23 15.30
CA VAL A 34 -34.83 -9.93 14.41
C VAL A 34 -36.29 -9.71 14.85
N LYS A 35 -36.60 -9.72 16.15
CA LYS A 35 -37.93 -9.36 16.65
C LYS A 35 -38.32 -7.92 16.32
N VAL A 36 -37.41 -6.96 16.51
CA VAL A 36 -37.65 -5.54 16.17
C VAL A 36 -37.82 -5.35 14.66
N TRP A 37 -37.07 -6.09 13.83
CA TRP A 37 -37.18 -6.08 12.38
C TRP A 37 -38.53 -6.63 11.90
N ALA A 38 -38.96 -7.80 12.38
CA ALA A 38 -40.26 -8.39 12.04
C ALA A 38 -41.45 -7.53 12.49
N GLN A 39 -41.29 -6.74 13.56
CA GLN A 39 -42.31 -5.78 14.00
C GLN A 39 -42.32 -4.51 13.13
N ALA A 40 -41.16 -3.98 12.75
CA ALA A 40 -41.04 -2.90 11.77
C ALA A 40 -41.55 -3.31 10.38
N GLU A 41 -41.41 -4.58 10.01
CA GLU A 41 -41.96 -5.12 8.77
C GLU A 41 -43.49 -5.13 8.77
N LYS A 42 -44.13 -5.58 9.88
CA LYS A 42 -45.59 -5.47 10.05
C LYS A 42 -46.08 -4.02 9.98
N GLU A 43 -45.34 -3.07 10.55
CA GLU A 43 -45.65 -1.65 10.38
C GLU A 43 -45.48 -1.17 8.92
N ALA A 44 -44.46 -1.62 8.21
CA ALA A 44 -44.24 -1.30 6.81
C ALA A 44 -45.34 -1.88 5.90
N GLN A 45 -45.82 -3.09 6.19
CA GLN A 45 -46.98 -3.72 5.53
C GLN A 45 -48.27 -2.92 5.81
N GLY A 46 -48.50 -2.47 7.05
CA GLY A 46 -49.59 -1.56 7.39
C GLY A 46 -49.53 -0.23 6.62
N ARG A 47 -48.32 0.31 6.39
CA ARG A 47 -48.11 1.53 5.59
C ARG A 47 -48.27 1.30 4.07
N LYS A 48 -48.07 0.08 3.55
CA LYS A 48 -48.35 -0.26 2.13
C LYS A 48 -49.84 -0.12 1.80
N GLY A 49 -50.73 -0.65 2.64
CA GLY A 49 -52.19 -0.60 2.41
C GLY A 49 -52.78 0.81 2.30
N HIS A 50 -52.17 1.80 2.95
CA HIS A 50 -52.57 3.21 2.80
C HIS A 50 -52.01 3.85 1.50
N ARG A 51 -50.87 3.35 1.00
CA ARG A 51 -50.12 3.94 -0.13
C ARG A 51 -50.51 3.34 -1.49
N GLU A 52 -51.06 2.13 -1.53
CA GLU A 52 -51.65 1.54 -2.75
C GLU A 52 -52.97 2.20 -3.13
N ARG A 53 -53.80 2.55 -2.14
CA ARG A 53 -55.11 3.21 -2.34
C ARG A 53 -55.03 4.60 -3.01
N LEU A 54 -53.82 5.16 -3.14
CA LEU A 54 -53.51 6.41 -3.84
C LEU A 54 -52.75 6.21 -5.17
N ARG A 55 -52.58 4.97 -5.63
CA ARG A 55 -51.85 4.64 -6.87
C ARG A 55 -52.70 3.98 -7.96
N THR A 56 -53.86 3.40 -7.61
CA THR A 56 -54.70 2.63 -8.55
C THR A 56 -55.33 3.49 -9.66
N GLU A 57 -55.46 4.81 -9.47
CA GLU A 57 -56.18 5.68 -10.40
C GLU A 57 -55.28 6.41 -11.43
N ALA A 58 -53.95 6.28 -11.37
CA ALA A 58 -53.03 7.18 -12.08
C ALA A 58 -51.84 6.52 -12.79
N ALA A 59 -51.99 5.30 -13.35
CA ALA A 59 -50.89 4.61 -14.06
C ALA A 59 -51.30 3.61 -15.17
N VAL A 60 -52.33 3.90 -15.97
CA VAL A 60 -52.63 3.08 -17.17
C VAL A 60 -51.69 3.46 -18.32
N GLY A 61 -50.95 2.49 -18.85
CA GLY A 61 -50.35 2.54 -20.19
C GLY A 61 -48.97 3.20 -20.34
N LYS A 62 -47.90 2.46 -20.00
CA LYS A 62 -46.59 2.53 -20.69
C LYS A 62 -45.71 1.31 -20.34
N PRO A 63 -45.19 0.55 -21.32
CA PRO A 63 -44.34 -0.60 -21.03
C PRO A 63 -42.95 -0.14 -20.57
N ARG A 64 -42.55 -0.55 -19.36
CA ARG A 64 -41.16 -0.42 -18.92
C ARG A 64 -40.32 -1.49 -19.62
N LYS A 65 -39.30 -1.09 -20.38
CA LYS A 65 -38.20 -2.00 -20.72
C LYS A 65 -37.54 -2.44 -19.42
N ARG A 66 -37.69 -3.71 -19.03
CA ARG A 66 -36.87 -4.31 -17.97
C ARG A 66 -35.48 -4.55 -18.54
N VAL A 67 -34.44 -4.22 -17.78
CA VAL A 67 -33.12 -4.79 -18.00
C VAL A 67 -33.22 -6.25 -17.56
N LEU A 68 -32.73 -7.16 -18.40
CA LEU A 68 -32.63 -8.58 -18.08
C LEU A 68 -31.14 -8.90 -17.98
N PHE A 69 -30.72 -9.41 -16.81
CA PHE A 69 -29.36 -9.90 -16.60
C PHE A 69 -29.33 -11.42 -16.88
N PRO A 70 -28.14 -12.02 -17.09
CA PRO A 70 -28.00 -13.46 -17.20
C PRO A 70 -28.53 -14.19 -15.95
N PRO A 71 -29.14 -15.39 -16.08
CA PRO A 71 -29.68 -16.12 -14.93
C PRO A 71 -28.68 -16.43 -13.81
N SER A 72 -27.39 -16.56 -14.13
CA SER A 72 -26.32 -16.71 -13.14
C SER A 72 -26.20 -15.47 -12.26
N VAL A 73 -26.14 -14.28 -12.87
CA VAL A 73 -26.08 -13.00 -12.17
C VAL A 73 -27.32 -12.78 -11.30
N THR A 74 -28.52 -13.07 -11.81
CA THR A 74 -29.76 -12.86 -11.03
C THR A 74 -29.91 -13.84 -9.87
N LEU A 75 -29.50 -15.10 -10.04
CA LEU A 75 -29.53 -16.10 -8.97
C LEU A 75 -28.53 -15.76 -7.86
N LEU A 76 -27.30 -15.40 -8.22
CA LEU A 76 -26.26 -14.97 -7.28
C LEU A 76 -26.65 -13.70 -6.53
N GLU A 77 -27.23 -12.71 -7.21
CA GLU A 77 -27.72 -11.46 -6.58
C GLU A 77 -28.87 -11.74 -5.61
N ALA A 78 -29.83 -12.60 -5.96
CA ALA A 78 -30.93 -12.96 -5.08
C ALA A 78 -30.47 -13.79 -3.87
N ALA A 79 -29.50 -14.69 -4.06
CA ALA A 79 -28.88 -15.45 -2.97
C ALA A 79 -28.12 -14.55 -1.99
N ALA A 80 -27.28 -13.62 -2.48
CA ALA A 80 -26.57 -12.64 -1.67
C ALA A 80 -27.50 -11.65 -0.93
N ARG A 81 -28.74 -11.45 -1.43
CA ARG A 81 -29.81 -10.71 -0.73
C ARG A 81 -30.58 -11.55 0.29
N ASN A 82 -30.31 -12.86 0.39
CA ASN A 82 -31.11 -13.86 1.10
C ASN A 82 -32.61 -13.85 0.72
N ASP A 83 -32.91 -13.59 -0.56
CA ASP A 83 -34.28 -13.55 -1.06
C ASP A 83 -34.76 -14.98 -1.41
N LEU A 84 -35.18 -15.71 -0.37
CA LEU A 84 -35.60 -17.10 -0.47
C LEU A 84 -36.70 -17.34 -1.51
N GLU A 85 -37.61 -16.39 -1.71
CA GLU A 85 -38.74 -16.54 -2.64
C GLU A 85 -38.33 -16.22 -4.08
N GLU A 86 -37.49 -15.21 -4.31
CA GLU A 86 -36.94 -14.92 -5.65
C GLU A 86 -36.00 -16.04 -6.11
N VAL A 87 -35.15 -16.57 -5.22
CA VAL A 87 -34.32 -17.76 -5.52
C VAL A 87 -35.20 -18.99 -5.79
N ARG A 88 -36.26 -19.22 -5.01
CA ARG A 88 -37.21 -20.32 -5.23
C ARG A 88 -37.90 -20.21 -6.59
N GLN A 89 -38.28 -19.01 -7.01
CA GLN A 89 -38.86 -18.78 -8.33
C GLN A 89 -37.86 -19.11 -9.45
N PHE A 90 -36.61 -18.66 -9.36
CA PHE A 90 -35.59 -19.01 -10.37
C PHE A 90 -35.34 -20.52 -10.46
N LEU A 91 -35.26 -21.22 -9.33
CA LEU A 91 -35.08 -22.67 -9.29
C LEU A 91 -36.31 -23.40 -9.89
N ALA A 92 -37.53 -22.92 -9.63
CA ALA A 92 -38.76 -23.43 -10.24
C ALA A 92 -38.87 -23.14 -11.75
N ASP A 93 -38.30 -22.02 -12.21
CA ASP A 93 -38.17 -21.66 -13.63
C ASP A 93 -37.06 -22.45 -14.36
N GLY A 94 -36.38 -23.38 -13.67
CA GLY A 94 -35.36 -24.26 -14.23
C GLY A 94 -33.94 -23.67 -14.29
N VAL A 95 -33.68 -22.58 -13.57
CA VAL A 95 -32.32 -22.04 -13.40
C VAL A 95 -31.51 -23.00 -12.51
N SER A 96 -30.33 -23.43 -12.97
CA SER A 96 -29.49 -24.35 -12.20
C SER A 96 -28.96 -23.71 -10.91
N PRO A 97 -29.02 -24.40 -9.75
CA PRO A 97 -28.41 -23.90 -8.51
C PRO A 97 -26.87 -23.89 -8.56
N ASP A 98 -26.27 -24.63 -9.50
CA ASP A 98 -24.82 -24.69 -9.71
C ASP A 98 -24.28 -23.56 -10.59
N LEU A 99 -25.08 -22.54 -10.92
CA LEU A 99 -24.57 -21.38 -11.65
C LEU A 99 -23.56 -20.62 -10.80
N ALA A 100 -22.43 -20.33 -11.42
CA ALA A 100 -21.28 -19.63 -10.85
C ALA A 100 -21.05 -18.28 -11.53
N ASN A 101 -20.16 -17.48 -10.92
CA ASN A 101 -19.50 -16.36 -11.58
C ASN A 101 -18.26 -16.82 -12.38
N GLU A 102 -17.48 -15.87 -12.91
CA GLU A 102 -16.23 -16.17 -13.65
C GLU A 102 -15.17 -16.90 -12.80
N ASP A 103 -15.20 -16.72 -11.47
CA ASP A 103 -14.30 -17.34 -10.50
C ASP A 103 -14.76 -18.76 -10.08
N GLY A 104 -15.90 -19.26 -10.59
CA GLY A 104 -16.47 -20.55 -10.21
C GLY A 104 -17.29 -20.54 -8.91
N LEU A 105 -17.45 -19.39 -8.25
CA LEU A 105 -18.18 -19.23 -6.99
C LEU A 105 -19.70 -19.31 -7.23
N THR A 106 -20.34 -20.31 -6.61
CA THR A 106 -21.79 -20.58 -6.74
C THR A 106 -22.64 -19.91 -5.65
N ALA A 107 -23.95 -19.84 -5.85
CA ALA A 107 -24.90 -19.33 -4.84
C ALA A 107 -24.81 -20.07 -3.50
N LEU A 108 -24.40 -21.34 -3.52
CA LEU A 108 -24.17 -22.16 -2.33
C LEU A 108 -22.93 -21.72 -1.55
N HIS A 109 -21.83 -21.37 -2.24
CA HIS A 109 -20.63 -20.80 -1.60
C HIS A 109 -20.96 -19.47 -0.90
N GLN A 110 -21.61 -18.54 -1.61
CA GLN A 110 -21.99 -17.24 -1.03
C GLN A 110 -22.88 -17.40 0.21
N SER A 111 -23.88 -18.28 0.13
CA SER A 111 -24.78 -18.58 1.26
C SER A 111 -24.06 -19.22 2.46
N CYS A 112 -22.94 -19.91 2.22
CA CYS A 112 -22.06 -20.47 3.24
C CYS A 112 -21.07 -19.46 3.84
N ILE A 113 -20.78 -18.35 3.18
CA ILE A 113 -20.01 -17.23 3.76
C ILE A 113 -20.94 -16.38 4.65
N ASP A 114 -22.12 -16.03 4.11
CA ASP A 114 -23.04 -15.04 4.71
C ASP A 114 -23.96 -15.57 5.85
N ASP A 115 -23.76 -16.81 6.32
CA ASP A 115 -24.54 -17.42 7.42
C ASP A 115 -26.05 -17.65 7.07
N PHE A 116 -26.36 -18.05 5.83
CA PHE A 116 -27.74 -18.18 5.32
C PHE A 116 -28.25 -19.63 5.29
N ARG A 117 -28.49 -20.24 6.47
CA ARG A 117 -28.93 -21.64 6.63
C ARG A 117 -30.11 -22.05 5.75
N GLU A 118 -31.17 -21.27 5.74
CA GLU A 118 -32.39 -21.58 4.99
C GLU A 118 -32.15 -21.53 3.47
N MET A 119 -31.23 -20.67 3.00
CA MET A 119 -30.83 -20.57 1.60
C MET A 119 -29.94 -21.77 1.20
N VAL A 120 -28.95 -22.11 2.03
CA VAL A 120 -28.12 -23.32 1.87
C VAL A 120 -29.01 -24.57 1.79
N GLN A 121 -29.99 -24.70 2.69
CA GLN A 121 -30.94 -25.81 2.68
C GLN A 121 -31.76 -25.86 1.39
N GLN A 122 -32.32 -24.73 0.94
CA GLN A 122 -33.14 -24.64 -0.27
C GLN A 122 -32.33 -24.94 -1.55
N LEU A 123 -31.12 -24.43 -1.66
CA LEU A 123 -30.22 -24.70 -2.79
C LEU A 123 -29.88 -26.19 -2.88
N LEU A 124 -29.52 -26.81 -1.75
CA LEU A 124 -29.25 -28.25 -1.67
C LEU A 124 -30.49 -29.11 -1.94
N GLU A 125 -31.69 -28.65 -1.57
CA GLU A 125 -32.97 -29.32 -1.91
C GLU A 125 -33.35 -29.18 -3.38
N ALA A 126 -32.93 -28.11 -4.05
CA ALA A 126 -33.02 -27.95 -5.51
C ALA A 126 -31.88 -28.66 -6.28
N GLY A 127 -31.00 -29.40 -5.58
CA GLY A 127 -29.97 -30.23 -6.19
C GLY A 127 -28.60 -29.57 -6.39
N ALA A 128 -28.30 -28.48 -5.66
CA ALA A 128 -26.95 -27.88 -5.68
C ALA A 128 -25.87 -28.91 -5.30
N LYS A 129 -24.74 -28.89 -6.02
CA LYS A 129 -23.57 -29.71 -5.70
C LYS A 129 -22.96 -29.27 -4.37
N VAL A 130 -23.17 -30.08 -3.32
CA VAL A 130 -22.56 -29.90 -1.99
C VAL A 130 -21.03 -29.80 -2.04
N ASN A 131 -20.40 -30.45 -3.02
CA ASN A 131 -18.98 -30.41 -3.34
C ASN A 131 -18.70 -29.71 -4.67
N ALA A 132 -19.44 -28.64 -4.99
CA ALA A 132 -19.02 -27.69 -6.02
C ALA A 132 -17.61 -27.16 -5.69
N ARG A 133 -16.81 -26.89 -6.73
CA ARG A 133 -15.48 -26.29 -6.61
C ARG A 133 -15.39 -25.03 -7.44
N ASP A 134 -14.78 -23.99 -6.87
CA ASP A 134 -14.44 -22.75 -7.57
C ASP A 134 -13.04 -22.84 -8.23
N SER A 135 -12.52 -21.74 -8.76
CA SER A 135 -11.21 -21.71 -9.43
C SER A 135 -10.02 -22.06 -8.51
N GLU A 136 -10.14 -21.78 -7.22
CA GLU A 136 -9.13 -22.11 -6.19
C GLU A 136 -9.44 -23.45 -5.51
N CYS A 137 -10.35 -24.24 -6.10
CA CYS A 137 -10.77 -25.56 -5.65
C CYS A 137 -11.41 -25.60 -4.24
N TRP A 138 -11.79 -24.44 -3.68
CA TRP A 138 -12.56 -24.37 -2.43
C TRP A 138 -13.93 -25.04 -2.63
N THR A 139 -14.55 -25.45 -1.54
CA THR A 139 -15.91 -25.99 -1.54
C THR A 139 -16.79 -25.20 -0.58
N PRO A 140 -18.13 -25.34 -0.62
CA PRO A 140 -19.02 -24.71 0.36
C PRO A 140 -18.68 -25.11 1.80
N LEU A 141 -18.05 -26.28 2.01
CA LEU A 141 -17.57 -26.72 3.32
C LEU A 141 -16.30 -25.98 3.77
N HIS A 142 -15.38 -25.65 2.86
CA HIS A 142 -14.25 -24.77 3.18
C HIS A 142 -14.78 -23.40 3.63
N ALA A 143 -15.68 -22.78 2.84
CA ALA A 143 -16.28 -21.48 3.19
C ALA A 143 -16.98 -21.49 4.56
N ALA A 144 -17.83 -22.49 4.82
CA ALA A 144 -18.53 -22.61 6.10
C ALA A 144 -17.59 -22.88 7.29
N ALA A 145 -16.48 -23.60 7.09
CA ALA A 145 -15.50 -23.90 8.13
C ALA A 145 -14.58 -22.71 8.44
N THR A 146 -14.06 -22.02 7.42
CA THR A 146 -13.27 -20.79 7.57
C THR A 146 -14.05 -19.68 8.29
N CYS A 147 -15.38 -19.60 8.07
CA CYS A 147 -16.24 -18.67 8.79
C CYS A 147 -16.73 -19.17 10.18
N GLY A 148 -16.41 -20.40 10.58
CA GLY A 148 -16.80 -20.97 11.89
C GLY A 148 -18.30 -21.28 12.04
N HIS A 149 -19.01 -21.50 10.93
CA HIS A 149 -20.47 -21.68 10.93
C HIS A 149 -20.86 -23.14 11.20
N LEU A 150 -20.65 -23.62 12.43
CA LEU A 150 -20.93 -25.01 12.88
C LEU A 150 -22.19 -25.63 12.28
N HIS A 151 -23.32 -24.92 12.30
CA HIS A 151 -24.61 -25.46 11.87
C HIS A 151 -24.78 -25.54 10.33
N LEU A 152 -23.95 -24.83 9.56
CA LEU A 152 -23.81 -25.02 8.12
C LEU A 152 -22.86 -26.17 7.82
N VAL A 153 -21.77 -26.28 8.58
CA VAL A 153 -20.83 -27.42 8.53
C VAL A 153 -21.56 -28.74 8.82
N GLU A 154 -22.40 -28.80 9.86
CA GLU A 154 -23.34 -29.89 10.16
C GLU A 154 -24.23 -30.23 8.94
N LEU A 155 -24.89 -29.22 8.36
CA LEU A 155 -25.83 -29.40 7.25
C LEU A 155 -25.14 -29.92 5.99
N LEU A 156 -23.98 -29.36 5.64
CA LEU A 156 -23.17 -29.77 4.49
C LEU A 156 -22.67 -31.20 4.67
N ILE A 157 -22.12 -31.55 5.84
CA ILE A 157 -21.64 -32.91 6.15
C ILE A 157 -22.79 -33.92 6.10
N ALA A 158 -23.97 -33.57 6.61
CA ALA A 158 -25.18 -34.39 6.53
C ALA A 158 -25.72 -34.53 5.09
N ARG A 159 -25.47 -33.54 4.23
CA ARG A 159 -25.84 -33.54 2.80
C ARG A 159 -24.74 -34.11 1.88
N GLY A 160 -23.69 -34.72 2.44
CA GLY A 160 -22.67 -35.45 1.69
C GLY A 160 -21.40 -34.65 1.34
N ALA A 161 -21.12 -33.56 2.06
CA ALA A 161 -19.87 -32.82 1.87
C ALA A 161 -18.65 -33.72 2.13
N ASP A 162 -17.62 -33.54 1.31
CA ASP A 162 -16.35 -34.25 1.40
C ASP A 162 -15.42 -33.57 2.42
N LEU A 163 -14.89 -34.37 3.34
CA LEU A 163 -13.96 -33.94 4.40
C LEU A 163 -12.49 -34.05 3.95
N LEU A 164 -12.22 -34.72 2.82
CA LEU A 164 -10.91 -34.85 2.20
C LEU A 164 -10.77 -33.99 0.94
N ALA A 165 -11.73 -33.10 0.68
CA ALA A 165 -11.60 -32.09 -0.38
C ALA A 165 -10.42 -31.16 -0.05
N VAL A 166 -9.51 -31.01 -1.01
CA VAL A 166 -8.31 -30.17 -0.88
C VAL A 166 -8.44 -28.96 -1.82
N ASN A 167 -8.15 -27.75 -1.35
CA ASN A 167 -8.08 -26.55 -2.19
C ASN A 167 -6.73 -26.43 -2.92
N THR A 168 -6.48 -25.36 -3.68
CA THR A 168 -5.20 -25.15 -4.39
C THR A 168 -3.97 -25.04 -3.47
N ASP A 169 -4.16 -24.67 -2.21
CA ASP A 169 -3.07 -24.45 -1.23
C ASP A 169 -2.70 -25.74 -0.46
N GLY A 170 -3.36 -26.86 -0.73
CA GLY A 170 -3.17 -28.11 0.03
C GLY A 170 -3.99 -28.23 1.32
N ASN A 171 -4.83 -27.22 1.62
CA ASN A 171 -5.67 -27.19 2.82
C ASN A 171 -6.97 -27.99 2.63
N MET A 172 -7.46 -28.59 3.70
CA MET A 172 -8.81 -29.16 3.85
C MET A 172 -9.65 -28.24 4.76
N PRO A 173 -10.99 -28.39 4.82
CA PRO A 173 -11.85 -27.51 5.63
C PRO A 173 -11.51 -27.45 7.12
N TYR A 174 -10.89 -28.50 7.68
CA TYR A 174 -10.49 -28.51 9.10
C TYR A 174 -9.18 -27.76 9.35
N ASP A 175 -8.28 -27.60 8.37
CA ASP A 175 -7.03 -26.84 8.54
C ASP A 175 -7.31 -25.33 8.65
N LEU A 176 -8.38 -24.86 7.98
CA LEU A 176 -8.80 -23.45 7.92
C LEU A 176 -9.75 -23.01 9.05
N CYS A 177 -10.15 -23.92 9.95
CA CYS A 177 -11.21 -23.68 10.93
C CYS A 177 -10.68 -23.20 12.29
N GLU A 178 -10.77 -21.89 12.55
CA GLU A 178 -10.32 -21.30 13.84
C GLU A 178 -11.30 -21.52 15.03
N ASP A 179 -12.59 -21.77 14.77
CA ASP A 179 -13.58 -21.97 15.85
C ASP A 179 -13.43 -23.37 16.49
N GLU A 180 -13.13 -23.43 17.79
CA GLU A 180 -12.87 -24.69 18.50
C GLU A 180 -14.07 -25.66 18.50
N GLN A 181 -15.32 -25.20 18.37
CA GLN A 181 -16.50 -26.08 18.33
C GLN A 181 -16.72 -26.68 16.93
N THR A 182 -16.58 -25.84 15.90
CA THR A 182 -16.65 -26.25 14.48
C THR A 182 -15.49 -27.18 14.14
N LEU A 183 -14.29 -26.91 14.65
CA LEU A 183 -13.11 -27.77 14.50
C LEU A 183 -13.27 -29.10 15.23
N ASP A 184 -13.72 -29.11 16.49
CA ASP A 184 -13.96 -30.37 17.23
C ASP A 184 -15.04 -31.23 16.55
N PHE A 185 -16.08 -30.60 15.98
CA PHE A 185 -17.08 -31.28 15.16
C PHE A 185 -16.49 -31.83 13.85
N LEU A 186 -15.67 -31.07 13.13
CA LEU A 186 -14.97 -31.53 11.91
C LEU A 186 -14.06 -32.72 12.20
N GLU A 187 -13.15 -32.61 13.18
CA GLU A 187 -12.25 -33.70 13.59
C GLU A 187 -13.04 -34.94 14.05
N THR A 188 -14.20 -34.75 14.71
CA THR A 188 -15.09 -35.84 15.14
C THR A 188 -15.86 -36.46 13.97
N ALA A 189 -16.33 -35.67 13.00
CA ALA A 189 -16.97 -36.17 11.78
C ALA A 189 -15.97 -36.97 10.91
N MET A 190 -14.72 -36.54 10.85
CA MET A 190 -13.64 -37.27 10.19
C MET A 190 -13.38 -38.62 10.87
N ALA A 191 -13.20 -38.61 12.20
CA ALA A 191 -13.02 -39.84 12.98
C ALA A 191 -14.21 -40.82 12.84
N ASN A 192 -15.45 -40.30 12.86
CA ASN A 192 -16.67 -41.10 12.68
C ASN A 192 -16.81 -41.69 11.27
N ARG A 193 -16.24 -41.06 10.23
CA ARG A 193 -16.14 -41.62 8.87
C ARG A 193 -14.91 -42.54 8.69
N GLY A 194 -14.11 -42.76 9.75
CA GLY A 194 -12.92 -43.61 9.70
C GLY A 194 -11.73 -42.99 8.96
N ILE A 195 -11.72 -41.66 8.79
CA ILE A 195 -10.61 -40.94 8.13
C ILE A 195 -9.36 -41.03 9.00
N THR A 196 -8.28 -41.58 8.43
CA THR A 196 -6.96 -41.72 9.06
C THR A 196 -5.99 -40.67 8.53
N GLN A 197 -4.88 -40.47 9.24
CA GLN A 197 -3.75 -39.68 8.74
C GLN A 197 -3.28 -40.18 7.36
N ASP A 198 -3.16 -41.51 7.20
CA ASP A 198 -2.81 -42.15 5.92
C ASP A 198 -3.74 -41.73 4.77
N SER A 199 -5.04 -41.53 5.05
CA SER A 199 -6.03 -41.08 4.05
C SER A 199 -6.00 -39.57 3.76
N ILE A 200 -5.62 -38.75 4.75
CA ILE A 200 -5.39 -37.30 4.56
C ILE A 200 -4.16 -37.09 3.67
N GLU A 201 -3.08 -37.81 3.94
CA GLU A 201 -1.85 -37.79 3.15
C GLU A 201 -2.09 -38.36 1.73
N ALA A 202 -2.85 -39.44 1.59
CA ALA A 202 -3.22 -39.98 0.28
C ALA A 202 -4.10 -39.03 -0.55
N ALA A 203 -4.95 -38.21 0.08
CA ALA A 203 -5.76 -37.20 -0.60
C ALA A 203 -4.92 -35.98 -1.03
N ARG A 204 -4.04 -35.47 -0.15
CA ARG A 204 -3.10 -34.38 -0.50
C ARG A 204 -2.12 -34.78 -1.59
N ALA A 205 -1.69 -36.04 -1.63
CA ALA A 205 -0.80 -36.57 -2.68
C ALA A 205 -1.53 -36.94 -4.00
N LEU A 206 -2.86 -36.86 -4.07
CA LEU A 206 -3.61 -37.27 -5.27
C LEU A 206 -3.30 -36.41 -6.52
N PRO A 207 -3.16 -35.08 -6.45
CA PRO A 207 -2.78 -34.27 -7.61
C PRO A 207 -1.39 -34.60 -8.16
N GLU A 208 -0.40 -34.82 -7.27
CA GLU A 208 0.95 -35.24 -7.68
C GLU A 208 0.94 -36.63 -8.33
N ARG A 209 0.14 -37.57 -7.80
CA ARG A 209 -0.01 -38.91 -8.39
C ARG A 209 -0.61 -38.89 -9.79
N HIS A 210 -1.66 -38.09 -10.03
CA HIS A 210 -2.21 -37.94 -11.37
C HIS A 210 -1.21 -37.26 -12.32
N MET A 211 -0.47 -36.26 -11.84
CA MET A 211 0.64 -35.68 -12.61
C MET A 211 1.71 -36.73 -12.98
N LEU A 212 2.09 -37.61 -12.05
CA LEU A 212 3.03 -38.71 -12.29
C LEU A 212 2.47 -39.76 -13.27
N GLU A 213 1.17 -40.07 -13.22
CA GLU A 213 0.49 -40.96 -14.17
C GLU A 213 0.49 -40.36 -15.59
N ASP A 214 0.14 -39.08 -15.72
CA ASP A 214 0.19 -38.35 -16.99
C ASP A 214 1.64 -38.27 -17.53
N PHE A 215 2.64 -38.04 -16.68
CA PHE A 215 4.04 -37.99 -17.09
C PHE A 215 4.55 -39.36 -17.56
N GLN A 216 4.14 -40.45 -16.90
CA GLN A 216 4.45 -41.82 -17.35
C GLN A 216 3.78 -42.14 -18.70
N SER A 217 2.59 -41.60 -18.97
CA SER A 217 1.91 -41.68 -20.27
C SER A 217 2.66 -40.90 -21.35
N LEU A 218 3.05 -39.66 -21.06
CA LEU A 218 3.86 -38.81 -21.94
C LEU A 218 5.21 -39.46 -22.30
N LEU A 219 5.92 -40.00 -21.31
CA LEU A 219 7.17 -40.75 -21.51
C LEU A 219 6.97 -41.99 -22.41
N GLN A 220 5.89 -42.76 -22.21
CA GLN A 220 5.56 -43.91 -23.07
C GLN A 220 5.24 -43.50 -24.51
N SER A 221 4.65 -42.32 -24.72
CA SER A 221 4.39 -41.79 -26.06
C SER A 221 5.61 -41.14 -26.74
N GLY A 222 6.71 -40.92 -26.00
CA GLY A 222 7.88 -40.20 -26.49
C GLY A 222 7.67 -38.69 -26.66
N ALA A 223 6.78 -38.10 -25.87
CA ALA A 223 6.49 -36.67 -25.90
C ALA A 223 7.65 -35.82 -25.34
N ASP A 224 7.69 -34.55 -25.74
CA ASP A 224 8.65 -33.56 -25.23
C ASP A 224 8.20 -33.05 -23.85
N LEU A 225 9.03 -33.23 -22.82
CA LEU A 225 8.75 -32.81 -21.44
C LEU A 225 8.95 -31.29 -21.23
N ASP A 226 9.71 -30.64 -22.11
CA ASP A 226 9.87 -29.18 -22.16
C ASP A 226 8.83 -28.51 -23.07
N ALA A 227 7.84 -29.26 -23.56
CA ALA A 227 6.72 -28.70 -24.33
C ALA A 227 6.00 -27.61 -23.50
N PRO A 228 5.90 -26.36 -24.00
CA PRO A 228 5.25 -25.28 -23.26
C PRO A 228 3.74 -25.49 -23.27
N GLY A 229 3.16 -25.62 -22.08
CA GLY A 229 1.72 -25.63 -21.88
C GLY A 229 1.12 -24.21 -21.90
N ASP A 230 -0.03 -24.06 -21.24
CA ASP A 230 -0.64 -22.75 -21.07
C ASP A 230 0.30 -21.77 -20.34
N HIS A 231 0.19 -20.51 -20.73
CA HIS A 231 1.11 -19.43 -20.31
C HIS A 231 2.61 -19.68 -20.59
N GLY A 232 2.96 -20.72 -21.35
CA GLY A 232 4.34 -21.07 -21.66
C GLY A 232 5.06 -21.87 -20.56
N ALA A 233 4.35 -22.22 -19.49
CA ALA A 233 4.90 -23.03 -18.41
C ALA A 233 5.20 -24.46 -18.90
N THR A 234 6.40 -24.98 -18.60
CA THR A 234 6.69 -26.41 -18.79
C THR A 234 6.20 -27.22 -17.59
N LEU A 235 6.15 -28.54 -17.72
CA LEU A 235 5.75 -29.46 -16.65
C LEU A 235 6.54 -29.22 -15.34
N LEU A 236 7.83 -28.87 -15.47
CA LEU A 236 8.71 -28.58 -14.35
C LEU A 236 8.36 -27.26 -13.62
N HIS A 237 7.78 -26.27 -14.30
CA HIS A 237 7.27 -25.06 -13.65
C HIS A 237 6.04 -25.38 -12.77
N ILE A 238 5.14 -26.24 -13.26
CA ILE A 238 3.92 -26.62 -12.54
C ILE A 238 4.28 -27.44 -11.30
N ALA A 239 5.16 -28.44 -11.44
CA ALA A 239 5.67 -29.21 -10.30
C ALA A 239 6.41 -28.32 -9.28
N ALA A 240 7.23 -27.37 -9.75
CA ALA A 240 7.96 -26.42 -8.92
C ALA A 240 7.05 -25.45 -8.14
N ALA A 241 5.93 -24.99 -8.73
CA ALA A 241 4.97 -24.12 -8.04
C ALA A 241 4.16 -24.88 -6.96
N ASN A 242 3.74 -26.11 -7.24
CA ASN A 242 2.88 -26.90 -6.36
C ASN A 242 3.65 -27.70 -5.28
N GLY A 243 4.98 -27.69 -5.29
CA GLY A 243 5.80 -28.43 -4.33
C GLY A 243 5.91 -29.94 -4.63
N PHE A 244 5.50 -30.38 -5.82
CA PHE A 244 5.49 -31.78 -6.23
C PHE A 244 6.91 -32.29 -6.47
N SER A 245 7.50 -32.83 -5.40
CA SER A 245 8.91 -33.19 -5.30
C SER A 245 9.25 -34.47 -6.06
N GLU A 246 8.35 -35.46 -6.07
CA GLU A 246 8.52 -36.70 -6.83
C GLU A 246 8.35 -36.42 -8.33
N ALA A 247 7.36 -35.61 -8.70
CA ALA A 247 7.14 -35.19 -10.09
C ALA A 247 8.32 -34.37 -10.64
N ALA A 248 8.83 -33.40 -9.87
CA ALA A 248 9.99 -32.61 -10.26
C ALA A 248 11.28 -33.45 -10.36
N ALA A 249 11.52 -34.37 -9.42
CA ALA A 249 12.66 -35.28 -9.49
C ALA A 249 12.62 -36.15 -10.75
N LEU A 250 11.47 -36.76 -11.06
CA LEU A 250 11.31 -37.59 -12.25
C LEU A 250 11.53 -36.81 -13.56
N LEU A 251 11.03 -35.58 -13.65
CA LEU A 251 11.28 -34.68 -14.80
C LEU A 251 12.77 -34.35 -14.94
N LEU A 252 13.48 -34.09 -13.83
CA LEU A 252 14.90 -33.77 -13.83
C LEU A 252 15.78 -34.98 -14.20
N GLU A 253 15.42 -36.19 -13.76
CA GLU A 253 16.06 -37.44 -14.20
C GLU A 253 15.94 -37.66 -15.71
N HIS A 254 14.81 -37.28 -16.30
CA HIS A 254 14.55 -37.37 -17.74
C HIS A 254 15.04 -36.13 -18.53
N GLY A 255 15.71 -35.18 -17.86
CA GLY A 255 16.46 -34.09 -18.49
C GLY A 255 15.67 -32.81 -18.81
N ALA A 256 14.53 -32.58 -18.16
CA ALA A 256 13.75 -31.35 -18.31
C ALA A 256 14.58 -30.08 -18.00
N SER A 257 14.32 -29.00 -18.72
CA SER A 257 15.14 -27.80 -18.70
C SER A 257 14.83 -26.88 -17.52
N LEU A 258 15.77 -26.86 -16.56
CA LEU A 258 15.91 -25.85 -15.51
C LEU A 258 15.99 -24.40 -16.02
N SER A 259 16.22 -24.21 -17.32
CA SER A 259 16.38 -22.90 -17.99
C SER A 259 15.29 -22.61 -19.03
N ALA A 260 14.23 -23.42 -19.08
CA ALA A 260 13.02 -23.08 -19.81
C ALA A 260 12.40 -21.81 -19.21
N LYS A 261 11.79 -20.97 -20.05
CA LYS A 261 11.17 -19.71 -19.63
C LYS A 261 9.73 -19.62 -20.12
N ASP A 262 8.83 -19.24 -19.23
CA ASP A 262 7.43 -18.98 -19.54
C ASP A 262 7.20 -17.62 -20.23
N ARG A 263 5.93 -17.19 -20.38
CA ARG A 263 5.58 -15.91 -21.02
C ARG A 263 6.04 -14.66 -20.27
N ASP A 264 6.35 -14.78 -18.98
CA ASP A 264 6.82 -13.71 -18.09
C ASP A 264 8.33 -13.84 -17.76
N GLY A 265 8.97 -14.85 -18.35
CA GLY A 265 10.41 -15.09 -18.31
C GLY A 265 10.88 -15.78 -17.04
N TRP A 266 9.97 -16.30 -16.22
CA TRP A 266 10.29 -17.09 -15.04
C TRP A 266 10.91 -18.42 -15.47
N GLU A 267 11.89 -18.90 -14.70
CA GLU A 267 12.38 -20.28 -14.76
C GLU A 267 11.71 -21.09 -13.62
N PRO A 268 11.78 -22.43 -13.58
CA PRO A 268 11.14 -23.21 -12.52
C PRO A 268 11.56 -22.81 -11.10
N LEU A 269 12.77 -22.27 -10.93
CA LEU A 269 13.26 -21.75 -9.64
C LEU A 269 12.53 -20.48 -9.20
N HIS A 270 12.11 -19.60 -10.12
CA HIS A 270 11.27 -18.44 -9.80
C HIS A 270 9.90 -18.90 -9.29
N ALA A 271 9.30 -19.92 -9.93
CA ALA A 271 8.03 -20.50 -9.50
C ALA A 271 8.12 -21.13 -8.09
N ALA A 272 9.14 -21.97 -7.83
CA ALA A 272 9.37 -22.54 -6.51
C ALA A 272 9.60 -21.47 -5.43
N ALA A 273 10.35 -20.41 -5.77
CA ALA A 273 10.66 -19.33 -4.84
C ALA A 273 9.45 -18.43 -4.52
N TYR A 274 8.60 -18.14 -5.51
CA TYR A 274 7.39 -17.34 -5.32
C TYR A 274 6.35 -18.07 -4.46
N TRP A 275 6.12 -19.36 -4.73
CA TRP A 275 5.10 -20.19 -4.07
C TRP A 275 5.56 -20.89 -2.77
N GLY A 276 6.66 -20.44 -2.15
CA GLY A 276 7.06 -20.93 -0.82
C GLY A 276 7.74 -22.31 -0.78
N GLN A 277 8.10 -22.90 -1.92
CA GLN A 277 8.46 -24.32 -2.03
C GLN A 277 9.95 -24.59 -1.70
N VAL A 278 10.31 -24.49 -0.41
CA VAL A 278 11.69 -24.65 0.12
C VAL A 278 12.41 -25.90 -0.43
N HIS A 279 11.74 -27.07 -0.42
CA HIS A 279 12.33 -28.32 -0.89
C HIS A 279 12.60 -28.34 -2.41
N LEU A 280 11.73 -27.70 -3.21
CA LEU A 280 11.92 -27.57 -4.65
C LEU A 280 13.04 -26.57 -4.96
N VAL A 281 13.17 -25.49 -4.18
CA VAL A 281 14.31 -24.56 -4.26
C VAL A 281 15.63 -25.30 -4.02
N GLU A 282 15.72 -26.19 -3.03
CA GLU A 282 16.92 -27.02 -2.83
C GLU A 282 17.17 -27.98 -4.00
N LEU A 283 16.14 -28.72 -4.44
CA LEU A 283 16.25 -29.72 -5.52
C LEU A 283 16.69 -29.11 -6.85
N LEU A 284 16.05 -28.01 -7.27
CA LEU A 284 16.34 -27.31 -8.52
C LEU A 284 17.76 -26.73 -8.52
N VAL A 285 18.21 -26.16 -7.40
CA VAL A 285 19.57 -25.61 -7.26
C VAL A 285 20.62 -26.73 -7.23
N ALA A 286 20.35 -27.86 -6.56
CA ALA A 286 21.23 -29.03 -6.56
C ALA A 286 21.40 -29.65 -7.96
N HIS A 287 20.38 -29.55 -8.82
CA HIS A 287 20.46 -29.96 -10.23
C HIS A 287 21.01 -28.85 -11.17
N GLY A 288 21.27 -27.63 -10.67
CA GLY A 288 21.98 -26.57 -11.39
C GLY A 288 21.14 -25.38 -11.88
N ALA A 289 20.02 -25.06 -11.24
CA ALA A 289 19.24 -23.85 -11.54
C ALA A 289 20.00 -22.54 -11.19
N ASP A 290 19.78 -21.47 -11.96
CA ASP A 290 20.47 -20.20 -11.75
C ASP A 290 19.82 -19.34 -10.65
N LEU A 291 20.49 -19.28 -9.49
CA LEU A 291 20.17 -18.38 -8.36
C LEU A 291 20.19 -16.87 -8.69
N ASN A 292 20.60 -16.50 -9.91
CA ASN A 292 20.62 -15.14 -10.45
C ASN A 292 19.85 -15.02 -11.77
N GLY A 293 19.11 -16.05 -12.20
CA GLY A 293 18.27 -16.01 -13.38
C GLY A 293 17.24 -14.89 -13.27
N LYS A 294 16.94 -14.19 -14.38
CA LYS A 294 16.08 -12.99 -14.39
C LYS A 294 14.75 -13.22 -15.12
N SER A 295 13.65 -12.73 -14.52
CA SER A 295 12.34 -12.56 -15.18
C SER A 295 12.41 -11.53 -16.31
N LEU A 296 11.35 -11.38 -17.12
CA LEU A 296 11.23 -10.27 -18.09
C LEU A 296 11.22 -8.88 -17.41
N MET A 297 10.94 -8.82 -16.12
CA MET A 297 10.94 -7.62 -15.27
C MET A 297 12.28 -7.43 -14.54
N GLU A 298 13.31 -8.22 -14.88
CA GLU A 298 14.66 -8.22 -14.31
C GLU A 298 14.79 -8.72 -12.85
N GLU A 299 13.76 -9.36 -12.29
CA GLU A 299 13.74 -9.90 -10.92
C GLU A 299 14.37 -11.30 -10.86
N THR A 300 15.08 -11.60 -9.76
CA THR A 300 15.61 -12.93 -9.45
C THR A 300 14.66 -13.73 -8.55
N PRO A 301 14.83 -15.05 -8.37
CA PRO A 301 14.00 -15.83 -7.45
C PRO A 301 14.00 -15.28 -6.01
N LEU A 302 15.11 -14.65 -5.59
CA LEU A 302 15.23 -14.00 -4.28
C LEU A 302 14.44 -12.68 -4.18
N ASP A 303 14.25 -11.96 -5.29
CA ASP A 303 13.45 -10.73 -5.33
C ASP A 303 11.94 -11.05 -5.36
N LEU A 304 11.57 -12.20 -5.93
CA LEU A 304 10.19 -12.68 -6.04
C LEU A 304 9.68 -13.43 -4.81
N CYS A 305 10.55 -14.09 -4.04
CA CYS A 305 10.12 -14.85 -2.87
C CYS A 305 9.42 -13.93 -1.86
N GLY A 306 8.22 -14.31 -1.40
CA GLY A 306 7.50 -13.63 -0.32
C GLY A 306 7.92 -14.13 1.06
N ASP A 307 8.04 -15.45 1.18
CA ASP A 307 8.29 -16.20 2.41
C ASP A 307 9.72 -16.03 2.99
N GLU A 308 9.83 -16.00 4.32
CA GLU A 308 11.12 -15.81 5.04
C GLU A 308 11.98 -17.09 5.07
N GLU A 309 11.39 -18.28 5.11
CA GLU A 309 12.16 -19.54 5.11
C GLU A 309 12.79 -19.79 3.73
N VAL A 310 12.02 -19.59 2.66
CA VAL A 310 12.54 -19.58 1.27
C VAL A 310 13.60 -18.48 1.09
N ARG A 311 13.37 -17.26 1.59
CA ARG A 311 14.34 -16.15 1.50
C ARG A 311 15.66 -16.52 2.19
N ALA A 312 15.59 -17.08 3.40
CA ALA A 312 16.75 -17.58 4.12
C ALA A 312 17.45 -18.73 3.36
N LYS A 313 16.69 -19.67 2.80
CA LYS A 313 17.20 -20.80 2.01
C LYS A 313 17.95 -20.34 0.76
N LEU A 314 17.37 -19.42 -0.01
CA LEU A 314 17.99 -18.83 -1.21
C LEU A 314 19.27 -18.08 -0.87
N LEU A 315 19.30 -17.32 0.23
CA LEU A 315 20.52 -16.65 0.71
C LEU A 315 21.58 -17.67 1.15
N GLU A 316 21.22 -18.73 1.85
CA GLU A 316 22.14 -19.81 2.25
C GLU A 316 22.77 -20.49 1.03
N LEU A 317 21.95 -20.88 0.04
CA LEU A 317 22.38 -21.50 -1.20
C LEU A 317 23.26 -20.55 -2.04
N LYS A 318 22.92 -19.26 -2.09
CA LYS A 318 23.71 -18.23 -2.78
C LYS A 318 25.08 -18.00 -2.13
N HIS A 319 25.14 -17.89 -0.80
CA HIS A 319 26.41 -17.78 -0.08
C HIS A 319 27.30 -19.02 -0.26
N LYS A 320 26.71 -20.23 -0.28
CA LYS A 320 27.40 -21.48 -0.59
C LYS A 320 27.92 -21.51 -2.04
N HIS A 321 27.09 -21.14 -3.02
CA HIS A 321 27.48 -21.04 -4.43
C HIS A 321 28.65 -20.07 -4.63
N ASP A 322 28.55 -18.86 -4.08
CA ASP A 322 29.63 -17.86 -4.13
C ASP A 322 30.91 -18.36 -3.47
N ALA A 323 30.83 -19.11 -2.37
CA ALA A 323 31.98 -19.71 -1.71
C ALA A 323 32.67 -20.77 -2.59
N LEU A 324 31.89 -21.63 -3.25
CA LEU A 324 32.38 -22.62 -4.21
C LEU A 324 33.05 -21.94 -5.43
N LEU A 325 32.43 -20.90 -6.00
CA LEU A 325 33.03 -20.11 -7.09
C LEU A 325 34.35 -19.43 -6.65
N ARG A 326 34.40 -18.86 -5.44
CA ARG A 326 35.65 -18.30 -4.88
C ARG A 326 36.74 -19.36 -4.71
N ALA A 327 36.40 -20.57 -4.25
CA ALA A 327 37.33 -21.68 -4.11
C ALA A 327 37.87 -22.18 -5.47
N GLN A 328 36.99 -22.38 -6.46
CA GLN A 328 37.39 -22.74 -7.83
C GLN A 328 38.20 -21.63 -8.51
N GLY A 329 37.90 -20.36 -8.24
CA GLY A 329 38.69 -19.21 -8.69
C GLY A 329 40.12 -19.22 -8.13
N ARG A 330 40.28 -19.53 -6.83
CA ARG A 330 41.59 -19.74 -6.18
C ARG A 330 42.35 -20.91 -6.86
N GLN A 331 41.69 -22.02 -7.22
CA GLN A 331 42.32 -23.13 -7.97
C GLN A 331 42.69 -22.77 -9.42
N ARG A 332 41.79 -22.15 -10.21
CA ARG A 332 42.09 -21.66 -11.58
C ARG A 332 43.28 -20.70 -11.56
N SER A 333 43.41 -19.85 -10.54
CA SER A 333 44.56 -18.94 -10.33
C SER A 333 45.89 -19.69 -10.13
N LEU A 334 45.91 -20.69 -9.23
CA LEU A 334 47.11 -21.49 -8.95
C LEU A 334 47.58 -22.31 -10.16
N LEU A 335 46.65 -22.88 -10.93
CA LEU A 335 46.97 -23.56 -12.20
C LEU A 335 47.55 -22.58 -13.23
N ARG A 336 46.96 -21.39 -13.37
CA ARG A 336 47.40 -20.37 -14.32
C ARG A 336 48.82 -19.87 -14.02
N ARG A 337 49.20 -19.72 -12.74
CA ARG A 337 50.57 -19.40 -12.31
C ARG A 337 51.61 -20.48 -12.66
N ARG A 338 51.21 -21.75 -12.85
CA ARG A 338 52.12 -22.81 -13.35
C ARG A 338 52.32 -22.76 -14.86
N THR A 339 51.38 -22.19 -15.62
CA THR A 339 51.46 -22.10 -17.09
C THR A 339 52.16 -20.86 -17.63
N SER A 340 52.39 -19.83 -16.80
CA SER A 340 52.91 -18.52 -17.23
C SER A 340 54.43 -18.43 -17.42
N SER A 341 55.18 -19.54 -17.30
CA SER A 341 56.64 -19.59 -17.49
C SER A 341 57.08 -19.83 -18.95
N ALA A 342 56.15 -20.05 -19.88
CA ALA A 342 56.45 -20.48 -21.25
C ALA A 342 56.12 -19.42 -22.33
N GLY A 343 57.17 -18.84 -22.92
CA GLY A 343 57.23 -18.56 -24.36
C GLY A 343 56.30 -17.50 -24.97
N SER A 344 56.84 -16.31 -25.21
CA SER A 344 56.27 -15.29 -26.11
C SER A 344 55.97 -15.81 -27.52
N ARG A 345 54.72 -15.61 -28.02
CA ARG A 345 54.40 -14.98 -29.34
C ARG A 345 52.90 -14.99 -29.68
N GLY A 346 52.45 -13.94 -30.37
CA GLY A 346 51.29 -13.95 -31.28
C GLY A 346 49.91 -13.55 -30.70
N LYS A 347 49.35 -12.43 -31.18
CA LYS A 347 47.91 -12.16 -31.09
C LYS A 347 47.17 -12.98 -32.17
N VAL A 348 46.24 -13.85 -31.77
CA VAL A 348 45.18 -14.36 -32.66
C VAL A 348 43.86 -14.37 -31.89
N VAL A 349 42.94 -13.47 -32.22
CA VAL A 349 41.57 -13.48 -31.67
C VAL A 349 40.70 -14.31 -32.60
N ARG A 350 40.39 -15.55 -32.21
CA ARG A 350 39.31 -16.32 -32.84
C ARG A 350 37.97 -15.85 -32.29
N ARG A 351 37.06 -15.41 -33.17
CA ARG A 351 35.64 -15.29 -32.81
C ARG A 351 35.08 -16.71 -32.61
N VAL A 352 34.67 -17.02 -31.39
CA VAL A 352 33.93 -18.25 -31.04
C VAL A 352 32.47 -18.08 -31.50
N SER A 353 31.85 -19.14 -32.04
CA SER A 353 30.45 -19.05 -32.50
C SER A 353 29.46 -18.99 -31.33
N LEU A 354 28.28 -18.41 -31.57
CA LEU A 354 27.23 -18.33 -30.54
C LEU A 354 26.84 -19.72 -29.99
N THR A 355 26.73 -20.73 -30.86
CA THR A 355 26.47 -22.13 -30.48
C THR A 355 27.53 -22.74 -29.56
N GLN A 356 28.81 -22.37 -29.71
CA GLN A 356 29.86 -22.81 -28.79
C GLN A 356 29.77 -22.11 -27.42
N ARG A 357 29.15 -20.92 -27.34
CA ARG A 357 28.95 -20.21 -26.07
C ARG A 357 27.88 -20.87 -25.21
N THR A 358 26.74 -21.24 -25.78
CA THR A 358 25.68 -21.98 -25.07
C THR A 358 26.16 -23.37 -24.60
N SER A 359 27.04 -24.01 -25.39
CA SER A 359 27.68 -25.28 -25.03
C SER A 359 28.71 -25.15 -23.89
N LEU A 360 29.30 -23.96 -23.68
CA LEU A 360 30.17 -23.70 -22.54
C LEU A 360 29.35 -23.48 -21.26
N TYR A 361 28.30 -22.65 -21.27
CA TYR A 361 27.44 -22.45 -20.10
C TYR A 361 26.80 -23.77 -19.64
N ARG A 362 26.23 -24.58 -20.54
CA ARG A 362 25.72 -25.92 -20.18
C ARG A 362 26.79 -26.84 -19.57
N LYS A 363 28.07 -26.66 -19.90
CA LYS A 363 29.16 -27.43 -19.29
C LYS A 363 29.61 -26.88 -17.94
N GLU A 364 29.65 -25.56 -17.75
CA GLU A 364 29.97 -24.98 -16.45
C GLU A 364 28.84 -25.27 -15.44
N HIS A 365 27.55 -25.13 -15.81
CA HIS A 365 26.42 -25.54 -14.95
C HIS A 365 26.37 -27.05 -14.66
N ALA A 366 26.68 -27.91 -15.65
CA ALA A 366 26.80 -29.35 -15.39
C ALA A 366 27.97 -29.68 -14.44
N GLN A 367 29.07 -28.92 -14.48
CA GLN A 367 30.14 -29.05 -13.49
C GLN A 367 29.75 -28.51 -12.11
N GLU A 368 28.89 -27.48 -12.03
CA GLU A 368 28.35 -26.96 -10.77
C GLU A 368 27.40 -27.97 -10.10
N ALA A 369 26.46 -28.56 -10.83
CA ALA A 369 25.58 -29.62 -10.33
C ALA A 369 26.38 -30.85 -9.83
N ILE A 370 27.39 -31.28 -10.58
CA ILE A 370 28.32 -32.36 -10.17
C ILE A 370 29.08 -32.02 -8.87
N VAL A 371 29.31 -30.74 -8.56
CA VAL A 371 29.95 -30.31 -7.30
C VAL A 371 28.97 -30.29 -6.13
N TRP A 372 27.70 -29.92 -6.35
CA TRP A 372 26.67 -29.99 -5.31
C TRP A 372 26.35 -31.42 -4.86
N GLN A 373 26.44 -32.39 -5.77
CA GLN A 373 26.19 -33.81 -5.49
C GLN A 373 27.37 -34.55 -4.82
N GLN A 374 28.49 -33.87 -4.53
CA GLN A 374 29.67 -34.48 -3.89
C GLN A 374 29.75 -34.18 -2.38
N PRO A 375 30.13 -35.16 -1.54
CA PRO A 375 30.41 -34.92 -0.12
C PRO A 375 31.55 -33.89 0.08
N PRO A 376 31.47 -33.03 1.13
CA PRO A 376 32.48 -32.00 1.35
C PRO A 376 33.88 -32.61 1.68
N PRO A 377 34.97 -32.04 1.14
CA PRO A 377 36.31 -32.62 1.26
C PRO A 377 36.88 -32.49 2.69
N THR A 378 37.36 -33.60 3.24
CA THR A 378 37.88 -33.69 4.61
C THR A 378 39.36 -33.26 4.70
N SER A 379 39.61 -31.95 4.82
CA SER A 379 40.93 -31.41 5.23
C SER A 379 40.81 -30.02 5.87
N PRO A 380 41.57 -29.70 6.94
CA PRO A 380 41.45 -28.42 7.65
C PRO A 380 42.11 -27.25 6.91
N GLU A 381 41.54 -26.05 7.04
CA GLU A 381 42.07 -24.82 6.44
C GLU A 381 43.22 -24.19 7.25
N PRO A 382 44.22 -23.55 6.58
CA PRO A 382 45.22 -22.72 7.24
C PRO A 382 44.68 -21.29 7.52
N PRO A 383 45.21 -20.57 8.53
CA PRO A 383 44.73 -19.24 8.90
C PRO A 383 45.07 -18.18 7.85
N GLU A 384 44.16 -17.22 7.65
CA GLU A 384 44.37 -16.06 6.78
C GLU A 384 45.31 -15.02 7.42
N VAL A 385 45.98 -14.23 6.57
CA VAL A 385 46.89 -13.14 6.97
C VAL A 385 46.35 -11.83 6.43
N ASP A 386 46.15 -10.87 7.33
CA ASP A 386 45.60 -9.54 7.05
C ASP A 386 46.71 -8.60 6.53
N ASP A 387 46.47 -7.93 5.40
CA ASP A 387 47.53 -7.28 4.59
C ASP A 387 47.07 -5.92 4.01
N ASP A 388 46.58 -5.03 4.88
CA ASP A 388 46.15 -3.67 4.49
C ASP A 388 46.62 -2.60 5.51
N ARG A 389 47.94 -2.50 5.71
CA ARG A 389 48.60 -1.46 6.54
C ARG A 389 49.89 -0.91 5.93
N GLN A 390 49.79 -0.19 4.80
CA GLN A 390 50.93 0.62 4.33
C GLN A 390 50.57 1.78 3.39
N THR A 391 50.01 2.88 3.93
CA THR A 391 50.02 4.19 3.22
C THR A 391 50.03 5.40 4.17
N ASP A 392 50.97 5.44 5.13
CA ASP A 392 51.33 6.69 5.82
C ASP A 392 52.72 6.54 6.48
N ALA A 393 53.80 6.80 5.71
CA ALA A 393 55.18 6.51 6.14
C ALA A 393 56.32 7.37 5.53
N GLU A 394 56.03 8.45 4.81
CA GLU A 394 57.06 9.39 4.31
C GLU A 394 56.83 10.83 4.79
N LEU A 395 57.31 11.14 6.00
CA LEU A 395 57.81 12.46 6.38
C LEU A 395 58.60 12.35 7.71
N ARG A 396 59.93 12.35 7.63
CA ARG A 396 60.85 12.46 8.79
C ARG A 396 61.94 13.50 8.51
N PRO A 397 62.09 14.55 9.33
CA PRO A 397 63.38 15.21 9.51
C PRO A 397 64.30 14.35 10.42
N PRO A 398 65.64 14.51 10.33
CA PRO A 398 66.58 13.86 11.24
C PRO A 398 66.66 14.58 12.61
N PRO A 399 67.11 13.91 13.68
CA PRO A 399 67.06 14.41 15.06
C PRO A 399 68.37 15.02 15.58
N LEU A 400 68.30 15.72 16.72
CA LEU A 400 69.39 15.85 17.70
C LEU A 400 68.83 15.72 19.13
N GLU A 401 69.43 14.79 19.88
CA GLU A 401 69.86 14.80 21.29
C GLU A 401 69.02 15.49 22.41
N GLU A 402 68.74 14.69 23.46
CA GLU A 402 69.00 14.87 24.92
C GLU A 402 68.80 16.28 25.58
N GLU A 403 68.25 16.47 26.79
CA GLU A 403 68.28 15.66 28.03
C GLU A 403 66.96 15.74 28.87
N ASP A 404 66.93 15.01 30.00
CA ASP A 404 65.97 15.01 31.14
C ASP A 404 66.65 15.73 32.35
N PRO A 405 66.15 15.76 33.62
CA PRO A 405 64.83 16.00 34.21
C PRO A 405 64.80 17.25 35.15
N GLU A 406 63.63 17.59 35.75
CA GLU A 406 63.42 17.88 37.20
C GLU A 406 61.91 18.17 37.46
N VAL A 407 61.18 17.46 38.34
CA VAL A 407 61.16 17.50 39.83
C VAL A 407 60.59 18.83 40.38
N SER A 408 59.40 18.84 41.00
CA SER A 408 59.28 18.68 42.47
C SER A 408 57.84 18.45 43.02
N ARG A 409 57.76 18.12 44.33
CA ARG A 409 56.59 17.71 45.18
C ARG A 409 56.04 18.94 45.98
N PRO A 410 55.14 18.91 47.04
CA PRO A 410 54.57 17.87 47.96
C PRO A 410 53.01 17.77 47.98
N HIS A 411 52.31 16.74 48.52
CA HIS A 411 52.11 16.24 49.92
C HIS A 411 51.43 17.25 50.88
N ASN A 412 50.56 16.88 51.87
CA ASN A 412 50.31 15.58 52.53
C ASN A 412 48.94 15.48 53.29
N GLY A 413 48.54 14.26 53.73
CA GLY A 413 47.48 13.97 54.73
C GLY A 413 46.26 13.18 54.19
N ARG A 414 46.04 11.84 54.37
CA ARG A 414 46.00 10.89 55.53
C ARG A 414 44.80 11.09 56.47
N VAL A 415 44.09 10.06 56.98
CA VAL A 415 44.30 8.59 57.20
C VAL A 415 43.05 7.82 56.65
N GLY A 416 42.90 6.49 56.40
CA GLY A 416 43.55 5.20 56.72
C GLY A 416 42.73 4.35 57.74
N PRO A 417 42.90 3.01 57.93
CA PRO A 417 43.82 2.04 57.29
C PRO A 417 43.15 0.79 56.59
N PRO A 418 43.88 0.02 55.76
CA PRO A 418 43.49 -1.28 55.14
C PRO A 418 43.73 -2.50 56.11
N PRO A 419 43.28 -3.77 55.87
CA PRO A 419 43.37 -4.57 54.62
C PRO A 419 42.18 -5.57 54.34
N GLY A 420 42.39 -6.64 53.54
CA GLY A 420 41.39 -7.67 53.16
C GLY A 420 41.97 -9.01 52.67
N ARG A 421 41.16 -9.92 52.08
CA ARG A 421 41.62 -11.20 51.46
C ARG A 421 40.60 -11.95 50.54
N HIS A 422 41.12 -12.48 49.41
CA HIS A 422 40.89 -13.83 48.84
C HIS A 422 39.76 -14.24 47.83
N LEU A 423 40.23 -14.75 46.67
CA LEU A 423 39.89 -16.00 45.92
C LEU A 423 39.01 -15.99 44.63
N TYR A 424 39.66 -16.33 43.49
CA TYR A 424 39.29 -17.30 42.41
C TYR A 424 38.03 -17.04 41.52
N SER A 425 38.08 -17.01 40.17
CA SER A 425 38.42 -18.04 39.12
C SER A 425 37.16 -18.77 38.61
N LYS A 426 36.89 -19.05 37.31
CA LYS A 426 37.67 -18.98 36.04
C LYS A 426 36.76 -18.91 34.77
N ARG A 427 37.35 -18.81 33.57
CA ARG A 427 36.72 -19.01 32.23
C ARG A 427 36.49 -20.50 31.90
N LEU A 428 35.70 -20.81 30.84
CA LEU A 428 36.21 -21.47 29.61
C LEU A 428 35.20 -21.50 28.44
N ASP A 429 35.66 -21.94 27.26
CA ASP A 429 35.05 -21.76 25.94
C ASP A 429 34.44 -23.05 25.30
N ARG A 430 33.82 -22.87 24.11
CA ARG A 430 33.67 -23.82 22.97
C ARG A 430 32.66 -24.99 23.04
N SER A 431 31.56 -24.77 22.31
CA SER A 431 31.07 -25.57 21.16
C SER A 431 31.72 -26.93 20.83
N VAL A 432 30.89 -27.97 20.61
CA VAL A 432 31.17 -29.13 19.75
C VAL A 432 29.91 -29.51 18.97
N SER A 433 30.08 -30.04 17.75
CA SER A 433 29.05 -30.52 16.81
C SER A 433 28.63 -31.98 17.05
N TYR A 434 27.66 -32.47 16.27
CA TYR A 434 27.47 -33.90 16.03
C TYR A 434 27.85 -34.27 14.58
N GLN A 435 28.45 -35.44 14.40
CA GLN A 435 28.72 -36.10 13.12
C GLN A 435 28.24 -37.56 13.18
N LEU A 436 28.09 -38.20 12.02
CA LEU A 436 27.59 -39.57 11.85
C LEU A 436 28.72 -40.62 11.77
N SER A 437 28.30 -41.90 11.74
CA SER A 437 29.01 -43.11 11.25
C SER A 437 29.90 -43.91 12.25
N PRO A 438 30.27 -45.19 11.97
CA PRO A 438 29.34 -46.32 11.76
C PRO A 438 29.83 -47.72 12.30
N LEU A 439 28.97 -48.76 12.21
CA LEU A 439 29.26 -50.23 12.46
C LEU A 439 29.66 -50.56 13.94
N GLU A 440 29.72 -51.80 14.49
CA GLU A 440 29.25 -53.20 14.23
C GLU A 440 29.28 -53.97 15.60
N SER A 441 28.82 -55.21 15.85
CA SER A 441 28.01 -56.27 15.17
C SER A 441 27.65 -57.38 16.20
N THR A 442 26.43 -57.95 16.19
CA THR A 442 26.09 -59.38 16.53
C THR A 442 24.56 -59.63 16.44
N THR A 443 24.14 -60.90 16.31
CA THR A 443 22.77 -61.35 15.92
C THR A 443 22.36 -62.63 16.71
N PRO A 444 21.16 -63.28 16.54
CA PRO A 444 19.97 -62.97 15.73
C PRO A 444 18.60 -63.11 16.48
N ASP A 445 17.50 -63.12 15.70
CA ASP A 445 16.16 -63.72 15.95
C ASP A 445 15.19 -63.18 17.02
N ALA A 446 14.13 -62.50 16.56
CA ALA A 446 12.73 -62.93 16.70
C ALA A 446 11.78 -62.13 15.76
N LEU A 447 10.72 -62.76 15.22
CA LEU A 447 9.79 -62.10 14.30
C LEU A 447 8.69 -61.28 15.00
N GLY A 448 8.48 -60.05 14.51
CA GLY A 448 7.16 -59.54 14.09
C GLY A 448 6.10 -59.20 15.16
N ARG A 449 5.79 -57.91 15.27
CA ARG A 449 4.43 -57.42 15.63
C ARG A 449 4.17 -56.05 14.99
N ALA A 450 2.89 -55.74 14.80
CA ALA A 450 2.40 -54.68 13.91
C ALA A 450 2.88 -53.26 14.26
N LYS A 451 3.05 -52.42 13.23
CA LYS A 451 2.91 -50.96 13.38
C LYS A 451 1.47 -50.68 13.82
N ALA A 452 1.27 -50.00 14.93
CA ALA A 452 -0.04 -49.49 15.32
C ALA A 452 -0.29 -48.17 14.61
N HIS A 453 -1.45 -48.00 13.96
CA HIS A 453 -1.85 -46.72 13.39
C HIS A 453 -2.12 -45.72 14.53
N HIS A 454 -1.53 -44.53 14.46
CA HIS A 454 -1.88 -43.45 15.38
C HIS A 454 -3.24 -42.88 15.00
N THR A 455 -4.19 -42.90 15.95
CA THR A 455 -5.53 -42.32 15.74
C THR A 455 -5.53 -40.82 16.02
N LEU A 456 -6.52 -40.08 15.51
CA LEU A 456 -6.71 -38.65 15.81
C LEU A 456 -6.81 -38.35 17.32
N ALA A 457 -7.21 -39.33 18.15
CA ALA A 457 -7.20 -39.23 19.61
C ALA A 457 -5.78 -39.21 20.24
N GLU A 458 -4.73 -39.59 19.51
CA GLU A 458 -3.32 -39.41 19.88
C GLU A 458 -2.89 -37.95 19.60
N LEU A 459 -3.28 -37.39 18.45
CA LEU A 459 -3.00 -36.00 18.06
C LEU A 459 -3.73 -34.99 18.96
N LYS A 460 -5.00 -35.23 19.32
CA LYS A 460 -5.72 -34.42 20.34
C LYS A 460 -4.96 -34.40 21.68
N ARG A 461 -4.35 -35.52 22.10
CA ARG A 461 -3.50 -35.57 23.32
C ARG A 461 -2.19 -34.78 23.16
N GLN A 462 -1.57 -34.78 21.98
CA GLN A 462 -0.35 -34.00 21.71
C GLN A 462 -0.64 -32.48 21.69
N ARG A 463 -1.70 -32.02 21.01
CA ARG A 463 -2.16 -30.61 21.06
C ARG A 463 -2.53 -30.19 22.49
N ALA A 464 -3.19 -31.04 23.28
CA ALA A 464 -3.49 -30.77 24.68
C ALA A 464 -2.24 -30.66 25.58
N ALA A 465 -1.24 -31.52 25.37
CA ALA A 465 0.03 -31.47 26.09
C ALA A 465 0.81 -30.16 25.82
N ALA A 466 0.75 -29.62 24.60
CA ALA A 466 1.36 -28.34 24.26
C ALA A 466 0.69 -27.15 24.99
N LYS A 467 -0.64 -27.18 25.20
CA LYS A 467 -1.37 -26.12 25.94
C LYS A 467 -1.06 -26.07 27.45
N LEU A 468 -0.41 -27.08 28.04
CA LEU A 468 -0.18 -27.19 29.49
C LEU A 468 1.06 -26.46 30.04
N GLN A 469 1.92 -25.86 29.21
CA GLN A 469 3.14 -25.19 29.67
C GLN A 469 2.94 -23.71 30.07
N ARG A 470 2.08 -23.44 31.07
CA ARG A 470 2.00 -22.12 31.75
C ARG A 470 1.49 -22.26 33.20
N PRO A 471 2.03 -21.50 34.17
CA PRO A 471 1.68 -21.65 35.59
C PRO A 471 0.34 -20.98 35.95
N VAL A 472 -0.27 -21.45 37.05
CA VAL A 472 -1.63 -21.12 37.51
C VAL A 472 -1.61 -20.57 38.94
N PRO A 473 -2.36 -19.50 39.27
CA PRO A 473 -2.70 -19.10 40.63
C PRO A 473 -4.07 -19.68 41.08
N GLU A 474 -4.31 -19.68 42.39
CA GLU A 474 -5.32 -20.52 43.07
C GLU A 474 -6.79 -20.00 42.99
N GLY A 475 -7.75 -20.84 43.40
CA GLY A 475 -9.20 -20.57 43.40
C GLY A 475 -9.72 -19.76 44.62
N PRO A 476 -10.97 -19.96 45.11
CA PRO A 476 -11.58 -21.29 45.31
C PRO A 476 -13.10 -21.42 45.00
N GLU A 477 -13.59 -22.65 45.25
CA GLU A 477 -14.96 -23.05 45.65
C GLU A 477 -16.15 -23.03 44.66
N ALA A 478 -16.87 -24.17 44.67
CA ALA A 478 -18.23 -24.39 44.19
C ALA A 478 -19.14 -24.67 45.41
N PRO A 479 -20.46 -24.91 45.24
CA PRO A 479 -20.90 -26.31 45.17
C PRO A 479 -22.21 -26.62 44.38
N GLU A 480 -22.36 -27.90 43.99
CA GLU A 480 -23.63 -28.68 43.93
C GLU A 480 -24.84 -28.20 43.07
N SER A 481 -25.84 -29.04 42.77
CA SER A 481 -25.93 -30.48 42.43
C SER A 481 -27.32 -30.77 41.82
N GLY A 482 -27.54 -31.92 41.16
CA GLY A 482 -28.90 -32.32 40.73
C GLY A 482 -28.97 -33.24 39.50
N LEU A 483 -29.14 -34.55 39.75
CA LEU A 483 -29.52 -35.61 38.79
C LEU A 483 -31.04 -35.88 38.89
N PRO A 484 -31.68 -36.83 38.14
CA PRO A 484 -31.16 -37.72 37.10
C PRO A 484 -31.98 -37.74 35.77
N LEU A 485 -31.58 -38.68 34.90
CA LEU A 485 -32.23 -39.15 33.68
C LEU A 485 -33.68 -39.66 33.89
N ASP A 486 -34.38 -39.88 32.77
CA ASP A 486 -34.98 -41.20 32.53
C ASP A 486 -34.86 -41.61 31.04
N THR A 487 -35.04 -42.90 30.72
CA THR A 487 -34.80 -43.49 29.38
C THR A 487 -36.08 -43.97 28.69
N GLU A 488 -36.07 -44.06 27.35
CA GLU A 488 -36.44 -45.30 26.62
C GLU A 488 -36.27 -45.18 25.10
N THR A 489 -35.94 -46.30 24.45
CA THR A 489 -36.11 -46.55 23.01
C THR A 489 -36.79 -47.92 22.85
N PRO A 490 -37.55 -48.16 21.76
CA PRO A 490 -37.02 -49.11 20.77
C PRO A 490 -37.43 -48.86 19.30
N GLN A 491 -36.71 -49.53 18.39
CA GLN A 491 -37.12 -49.83 16.99
C GLN A 491 -37.62 -51.31 16.94
N PRO A 492 -37.72 -52.07 15.80
CA PRO A 492 -37.62 -51.78 14.35
C PRO A 492 -38.72 -52.47 13.50
N GLU A 493 -38.40 -52.82 12.23
CA GLU A 493 -39.10 -53.71 11.26
C GLU A 493 -40.25 -53.09 10.41
N CYS A 494 -40.49 -53.49 9.14
CA CYS A 494 -39.84 -54.49 8.27
C CYS A 494 -39.89 -54.11 6.74
N SER A 495 -39.24 -54.93 5.89
CA SER A 495 -39.06 -54.79 4.42
C SER A 495 -40.13 -55.61 3.61
N PRO A 496 -39.99 -56.11 2.33
CA PRO A 496 -38.95 -55.99 1.26
C PRO A 496 -39.42 -55.98 -0.24
N ARG A 497 -38.45 -56.04 -1.20
CA ARG A 497 -38.54 -56.50 -2.65
C ARG A 497 -39.33 -55.59 -3.64
N ALA A 498 -39.11 -55.56 -4.97
CA ALA A 498 -38.05 -55.96 -5.95
C ALA A 498 -38.48 -55.38 -7.35
N GLY A 499 -37.74 -55.36 -8.48
CA GLY A 499 -36.36 -55.78 -8.84
C GLY A 499 -36.30 -56.52 -10.21
N GLY A 500 -35.56 -56.03 -11.22
CA GLY A 500 -35.38 -56.68 -12.54
C GLY A 500 -34.63 -55.85 -13.61
N ASP A 501 -33.85 -56.52 -14.48
CA ASP A 501 -32.83 -55.93 -15.40
C ASP A 501 -33.27 -55.85 -16.91
N PRO A 502 -32.38 -55.86 -17.95
CA PRO A 502 -32.09 -54.69 -18.80
C PRO A 502 -32.46 -54.89 -20.31
N PRO A 503 -32.07 -53.98 -21.25
CA PRO A 503 -30.91 -54.32 -22.13
C PRO A 503 -30.10 -53.17 -22.81
N LEU A 504 -28.78 -53.38 -22.86
CA LEU A 504 -27.79 -53.20 -23.96
C LEU A 504 -27.94 -52.19 -25.15
N LEU A 505 -26.85 -51.43 -25.35
CA LEU A 505 -26.13 -51.10 -26.61
C LEU A 505 -26.76 -50.23 -27.74
N LYS A 506 -26.09 -49.09 -28.06
CA LYS A 506 -25.22 -48.95 -29.26
C LYS A 506 -24.43 -47.62 -29.34
N LEU A 507 -23.33 -47.65 -30.10
CA LEU A 507 -22.50 -46.49 -30.51
C LEU A 507 -22.88 -46.03 -31.93
N THR A 508 -22.85 -44.72 -32.21
CA THR A 508 -22.65 -44.16 -33.58
C THR A 508 -22.30 -42.66 -33.56
N ALA A 509 -21.42 -42.26 -34.47
CA ALA A 509 -21.15 -40.90 -34.96
C ALA A 509 -20.42 -41.02 -36.33
N PRO A 510 -20.25 -39.95 -37.14
CA PRO A 510 -20.98 -38.68 -37.24
C PRO A 510 -21.69 -38.55 -38.63
N SER A 511 -22.08 -37.35 -39.08
CA SER A 511 -22.45 -37.07 -40.48
C SER A 511 -22.17 -35.62 -40.88
N GLU A 512 -21.90 -35.38 -42.17
CA GLU A 512 -21.25 -34.17 -42.70
C GLU A 512 -22.18 -33.15 -43.39
N GLU A 513 -21.60 -31.97 -43.65
CA GLU A 513 -21.89 -30.90 -44.65
C GLU A 513 -23.20 -30.86 -45.49
N ALA A 514 -23.76 -29.63 -45.64
CA ALA A 514 -23.99 -28.98 -46.97
C ALA A 514 -24.41 -27.48 -46.82
N PRO A 515 -24.20 -26.59 -47.84
CA PRO A 515 -24.02 -25.14 -47.59
C PRO A 515 -24.82 -24.16 -48.50
N ILE A 516 -24.40 -22.88 -48.50
CA ILE A 516 -24.73 -21.74 -49.41
C ILE A 516 -26.19 -21.18 -49.37
N ASP A 517 -26.50 -19.89 -49.69
CA ASP A 517 -25.72 -18.90 -50.45
C ASP A 517 -25.86 -17.39 -50.04
N LYS A 518 -24.82 -16.62 -50.44
CA LYS A 518 -24.69 -15.22 -50.98
C LYS A 518 -25.96 -14.31 -51.14
N ARG A 519 -25.94 -12.94 -51.24
CA ARG A 519 -24.97 -11.80 -51.24
C ARG A 519 -25.79 -10.44 -51.28
N PRO A 520 -25.37 -9.26 -51.85
CA PRO A 520 -24.44 -8.26 -51.29
C PRO A 520 -24.93 -6.77 -51.40
N CYS A 521 -24.17 -5.82 -50.81
CA CYS A 521 -23.74 -4.51 -51.39
C CYS A 521 -22.92 -3.74 -50.32
N CYS A 522 -21.66 -3.33 -50.51
CA CYS A 522 -21.07 -2.43 -51.54
C CYS A 522 -21.61 -1.00 -51.42
N VAL A 523 -20.80 -0.02 -51.01
CA VAL A 523 -19.92 0.82 -51.87
C VAL A 523 -18.97 1.62 -50.93
N LEU A 524 -17.70 1.96 -51.21
CA LEU A 524 -16.83 1.94 -52.41
C LEU A 524 -15.36 1.61 -52.00
N MET A 525 -14.38 1.83 -52.90
CA MET A 525 -12.91 1.86 -52.66
C MET A 525 -12.32 3.00 -53.54
N ALA A 526 -11.04 3.21 -53.87
CA ALA A 526 -9.71 2.63 -53.59
C ALA A 526 -8.67 3.78 -53.72
N LEU A 527 -7.40 3.67 -53.29
CA LEU A 527 -6.21 3.28 -54.09
C LEU A 527 -4.96 3.69 -53.26
N ARG A 528 -3.74 3.13 -53.38
CA ARG A 528 -3.12 2.24 -54.38
C ARG A 528 -2.42 1.04 -53.71
N ALA A 529 -1.91 0.11 -54.52
CA ALA A 529 -1.07 -1.02 -54.11
C ALA A 529 0.35 -0.97 -54.73
N GLY A 530 1.23 -1.86 -54.28
CA GLY A 530 2.64 -2.01 -54.68
C GLY A 530 3.60 -1.82 -53.50
N ASP A 531 4.65 -2.62 -53.31
CA ASP A 531 5.08 -3.83 -54.04
C ASP A 531 5.94 -4.73 -53.12
N HIS A 532 6.16 -5.99 -53.48
CA HIS A 532 6.92 -6.94 -52.64
C HIS A 532 8.41 -6.58 -52.55
N SER A 533 8.91 -6.43 -51.31
CA SER A 533 10.35 -6.47 -51.02
C SER A 533 10.59 -7.12 -49.65
N GLN A 534 11.65 -7.94 -49.57
CA GLN A 534 12.00 -8.67 -48.34
C GLN A 534 12.75 -7.74 -47.37
N ALA A 535 12.25 -7.62 -46.14
CA ALA A 535 12.98 -7.07 -45.01
C ALA A 535 12.75 -7.96 -43.79
N ALA A 536 13.82 -8.58 -43.30
CA ALA A 536 13.78 -9.28 -42.01
C ALA A 536 13.79 -8.23 -40.89
N MET A 537 12.64 -8.01 -40.27
CA MET A 537 12.52 -7.18 -39.07
C MET A 537 12.46 -8.10 -37.84
N ASN A 538 13.22 -7.75 -36.80
CA ASN A 538 13.21 -8.51 -35.55
C ASN A 538 11.91 -8.19 -34.81
N ASP A 539 11.08 -9.20 -34.53
CA ASP A 539 9.90 -9.04 -33.67
C ASP A 539 10.31 -8.83 -32.20
N VAL A 540 10.64 -7.58 -31.89
CA VAL A 540 10.75 -7.10 -30.50
C VAL A 540 9.32 -6.95 -29.98
N ARG A 541 8.86 -7.95 -29.21
CA ARG A 541 7.54 -7.98 -28.54
C ARG A 541 7.25 -6.60 -27.92
N GLU A 542 6.22 -5.91 -28.43
CA GLU A 542 5.93 -4.54 -28.00
C GLU A 542 5.67 -4.47 -26.49
N LYS A 543 6.16 -3.41 -25.84
CA LYS A 543 6.00 -3.23 -24.39
C LYS A 543 4.52 -3.00 -24.06
N VAL A 544 3.98 -3.81 -23.15
CA VAL A 544 2.58 -3.71 -22.70
C VAL A 544 2.30 -2.31 -22.12
N LEU A 545 3.19 -1.79 -21.28
CA LEU A 545 3.13 -0.43 -20.76
C LEU A 545 4.14 0.49 -21.48
N THR A 546 3.61 1.50 -22.18
CA THR A 546 4.36 2.56 -22.87
C THR A 546 3.71 3.91 -22.61
N LEU A 547 4.36 4.99 -23.04
CA LEU A 547 3.71 6.31 -23.12
C LEU A 547 2.43 6.28 -23.97
N ASN A 548 2.25 5.34 -24.90
CA ASN A 548 1.04 5.26 -25.73
C ASN A 548 -0.08 4.46 -25.06
N THR A 549 0.24 3.37 -24.35
CA THR A 549 -0.73 2.46 -23.71
C THR A 549 -1.07 2.80 -22.26
N MET A 550 -0.25 3.61 -21.58
CA MET A 550 -0.55 4.08 -20.21
C MET A 550 -1.80 4.96 -20.13
N ASN A 551 -2.43 5.00 -18.95
CA ASN A 551 -3.65 5.77 -18.69
C ASN A 551 -3.55 7.23 -19.17
N LEU A 552 -4.44 7.60 -20.09
CA LEU A 552 -4.49 8.92 -20.74
C LEU A 552 -4.70 10.09 -19.75
N CYS A 553 -5.29 9.84 -18.58
CA CYS A 553 -5.44 10.84 -17.53
C CYS A 553 -4.08 11.13 -16.87
N VAL A 554 -3.31 10.08 -16.56
CA VAL A 554 -1.96 10.20 -15.99
C VAL A 554 -0.99 10.89 -16.97
N ARG A 555 -1.13 10.64 -18.28
CA ARG A 555 -0.37 11.37 -19.33
C ARG A 555 -0.60 12.88 -19.34
N ARG A 556 -1.71 13.36 -18.76
CA ARG A 556 -2.09 14.78 -18.68
C ARG A 556 -1.76 15.41 -17.31
N VAL A 557 -1.17 14.65 -16.39
CA VAL A 557 -0.77 15.15 -15.07
C VAL A 557 0.57 15.88 -15.18
N GLU A 558 0.53 17.20 -15.09
CA GLU A 558 1.72 18.05 -15.00
C GLU A 558 1.88 18.61 -13.59
N TYR A 559 3.09 18.53 -13.02
CA TYR A 559 3.39 19.02 -11.67
C TYR A 559 4.73 19.77 -11.62
N ALA A 560 4.71 21.01 -12.12
CA ALA A 560 5.91 21.81 -12.38
C ALA A 560 6.85 22.04 -11.18
N VAL A 561 6.35 21.93 -9.94
CA VAL A 561 7.16 22.01 -8.70
C VAL A 561 8.22 20.89 -8.61
N ARG A 562 8.09 19.81 -9.40
CA ARG A 562 9.11 18.77 -9.62
C ARG A 562 9.40 18.54 -11.12
N GLY A 563 9.22 19.58 -11.94
CA GLY A 563 9.39 19.53 -13.40
C GLY A 563 10.85 19.60 -13.88
N PRO A 564 11.09 19.83 -15.19
CA PRO A 564 12.41 19.74 -15.83
C PRO A 564 13.52 20.55 -15.17
N ILE A 565 13.21 21.75 -14.65
CA ILE A 565 14.18 22.59 -13.94
C ILE A 565 14.73 21.95 -12.65
N VAL A 566 13.97 21.06 -12.01
CA VAL A 566 14.41 20.30 -10.84
C VAL A 566 15.28 19.11 -11.24
N LEU A 567 15.01 18.48 -12.40
CA LEU A 567 15.89 17.47 -12.97
C LEU A 567 17.24 18.08 -13.34
N ARG A 568 17.25 19.23 -14.02
CA ARG A 568 18.50 19.94 -14.35
C ARG A 568 19.26 20.41 -13.11
N ALA A 569 18.55 20.81 -12.04
CA ALA A 569 19.18 21.13 -10.76
C ALA A 569 19.90 19.91 -10.13
N LEU A 570 19.34 18.71 -10.23
CA LEU A 570 19.96 17.46 -9.77
C LEU A 570 21.19 17.08 -10.61
N GLU A 571 21.11 17.25 -11.94
CA GLU A 571 22.25 17.06 -12.84
C GLU A 571 23.40 18.02 -12.48
N LEU A 572 23.10 19.31 -12.24
CA LEU A 572 24.10 20.30 -11.85
C LEU A 572 24.74 20.00 -10.48
N GLU A 573 23.98 19.48 -9.51
CA GLU A 573 24.55 18.96 -8.27
C GLU A 573 25.49 17.76 -8.50
N GLN A 574 25.19 16.89 -9.46
CA GLN A 574 26.04 15.76 -9.81
C GLN A 574 27.30 16.20 -10.56
N GLU A 575 27.19 17.14 -11.51
CA GLU A 575 28.32 17.77 -12.19
C GLU A 575 29.29 18.42 -11.18
N LEU A 576 28.76 19.16 -10.18
CA LEU A 576 29.56 19.76 -9.10
C LEU A 576 30.27 18.70 -8.25
N ARG A 577 29.59 17.60 -7.87
CA ARG A 577 30.20 16.47 -7.14
C ARG A 577 31.30 15.77 -7.94
N GLN A 578 31.24 15.80 -9.27
CA GLN A 578 32.28 15.31 -10.18
C GLN A 578 33.43 16.31 -10.39
N GLY A 579 33.39 17.48 -9.75
CA GLY A 579 34.43 18.52 -9.87
C GLY A 579 34.33 19.36 -11.16
N ILE A 580 33.21 19.28 -11.89
CA ILE A 580 32.99 20.10 -13.09
C ILE A 580 32.81 21.55 -12.66
N LYS A 581 33.67 22.44 -13.18
CA LYS A 581 33.67 23.86 -12.81
C LYS A 581 32.44 24.58 -13.37
N LYS A 582 31.69 25.23 -12.48
CA LYS A 582 30.53 26.11 -12.79
C LYS A 582 30.79 27.53 -12.27
N PRO A 583 29.97 28.53 -12.66
CA PRO A 583 30.01 29.89 -12.08
C PRO A 583 29.49 29.98 -10.63
N PHE A 584 29.25 28.84 -9.97
CA PHE A 584 28.71 28.69 -8.62
C PHE A 584 29.23 27.39 -8.01
N THR A 585 29.21 27.30 -6.68
CA THR A 585 29.74 26.17 -5.89
C THR A 585 28.66 25.25 -5.32
N GLU A 586 27.42 25.73 -5.20
CA GLU A 586 26.25 24.96 -4.75
C GLU A 586 25.02 25.33 -5.60
N VAL A 587 24.07 24.39 -5.70
CA VAL A 587 22.74 24.65 -6.26
C VAL A 587 21.81 25.03 -5.10
N VAL A 588 21.23 26.23 -5.13
CA VAL A 588 20.34 26.71 -4.07
C VAL A 588 18.89 26.44 -4.46
N ARG A 589 18.27 25.49 -3.74
CA ARG A 589 16.91 24.97 -3.99
C ARG A 589 15.79 25.89 -3.51
N ALA A 590 15.76 27.13 -4.02
CA ALA A 590 14.71 28.12 -3.71
C ALA A 590 13.31 27.78 -4.30
N ASN A 591 13.16 26.59 -4.89
CA ASN A 591 11.97 26.10 -5.58
C ASN A 591 10.95 25.39 -4.67
N ILE A 592 11.37 24.85 -3.52
CA ILE A 592 10.54 23.99 -2.65
C ILE A 592 10.23 24.63 -1.29
N GLY A 593 8.97 24.55 -0.86
CA GLY A 593 8.55 24.95 0.48
C GLY A 593 8.67 23.82 1.51
N ASP A 594 9.90 23.34 1.73
CA ASP A 594 10.26 22.35 2.77
C ASP A 594 11.14 23.06 3.81
N ALA A 595 10.57 23.30 4.99
CA ALA A 595 11.15 24.21 5.97
C ALA A 595 12.47 23.70 6.57
N GLN A 596 12.51 22.41 6.94
CA GLN A 596 13.67 21.82 7.61
C GLN A 596 14.81 21.55 6.63
N ALA A 597 14.49 21.20 5.38
CA ALA A 597 15.49 21.13 4.30
C ALA A 597 16.18 22.48 4.00
N MET A 598 15.58 23.60 4.40
CA MET A 598 16.14 24.95 4.30
C MET A 598 16.74 25.48 5.62
N GLY A 599 16.85 24.63 6.65
CA GLY A 599 17.51 24.97 7.91
C GLY A 599 16.59 25.51 9.02
N GLN A 600 15.26 25.51 8.85
CA GLN A 600 14.35 25.76 9.98
C GLN A 600 14.55 24.63 11.02
N LYS A 601 14.84 25.00 12.27
CA LYS A 601 14.98 24.03 13.35
C LYS A 601 13.61 23.43 13.70
N PRO A 602 13.51 22.11 13.96
CA PRO A 602 12.27 21.52 14.43
C PRO A 602 11.95 22.02 15.85
N ILE A 603 10.66 22.15 16.15
CA ILE A 603 10.17 22.56 17.48
C ILE A 603 10.41 21.42 18.48
N THR A 604 11.06 21.72 19.62
CA THR A 604 11.56 20.72 20.56
C THR A 604 10.43 19.87 21.15
N PHE A 605 9.33 20.51 21.56
CA PHE A 605 8.18 19.80 22.17
C PHE A 605 7.50 18.82 21.21
N LEU A 606 7.41 19.13 19.91
CA LEU A 606 6.89 18.21 18.89
C LEU A 606 7.75 16.95 18.82
N ARG A 607 9.08 17.10 18.83
CA ARG A 607 10.02 15.97 18.78
C ARG A 607 10.06 15.18 20.08
N GLN A 608 9.92 15.82 21.24
CA GLN A 608 9.82 15.15 22.54
C GLN A 608 8.61 14.22 22.63
N VAL A 609 7.40 14.73 22.33
CA VAL A 609 6.18 13.90 22.38
C VAL A 609 6.25 12.75 21.36
N LEU A 610 6.75 13.00 20.15
CA LEU A 610 6.91 11.94 19.16
C LEU A 610 7.90 10.86 19.61
N ALA A 611 9.07 11.23 20.13
CA ALA A 611 10.08 10.27 20.62
C ALA A 611 9.53 9.37 21.73
N LEU A 612 8.79 9.96 22.68
CA LEU A 612 8.10 9.23 23.75
C LEU A 612 7.02 8.28 23.23
N CYS A 613 6.32 8.61 22.15
CA CYS A 613 5.33 7.71 21.55
C CYS A 613 5.98 6.60 20.70
N VAL A 614 7.14 6.85 20.09
CA VAL A 614 7.86 5.87 19.26
C VAL A 614 8.66 4.88 20.13
N HIS A 615 9.18 5.31 21.28
CA HIS A 615 9.89 4.46 22.24
C HIS A 615 9.35 4.71 23.67
N PRO A 616 8.24 4.05 24.06
CA PRO A 616 7.55 4.32 25.33
C PRO A 616 8.38 4.15 26.60
N ASP A 617 9.46 3.37 26.59
CA ASP A 617 10.35 3.21 27.75
C ASP A 617 10.97 4.54 28.20
N LEU A 618 11.11 5.50 27.28
CA LEU A 618 11.57 6.87 27.54
C LEU A 618 10.62 7.68 28.45
N LEU A 619 9.38 7.22 28.67
CA LEU A 619 8.51 7.77 29.72
C LEU A 619 9.17 7.68 31.11
N ASN A 620 10.10 6.74 31.33
CA ASN A 620 10.86 6.61 32.57
C ASN A 620 12.10 7.52 32.63
N SER A 621 12.60 8.05 31.50
CA SER A 621 13.82 8.89 31.47
C SER A 621 13.56 10.25 32.15
N PRO A 622 14.55 10.81 32.89
CA PRO A 622 14.44 12.15 33.47
C PRO A 622 14.57 13.28 32.44
N ASP A 623 14.98 12.98 31.20
CA ASP A 623 15.36 13.96 30.16
C ASP A 623 14.15 14.59 29.46
N PHE A 624 12.95 14.04 29.68
CA PHE A 624 11.71 14.50 29.06
C PHE A 624 10.79 15.23 30.06
N PRO A 625 10.23 16.40 29.70
CA PRO A 625 9.40 17.18 30.59
C PRO A 625 8.04 16.51 30.84
N ALA A 626 7.46 16.75 32.02
CA ALA A 626 6.31 16.01 32.52
C ALA A 626 5.01 16.23 31.71
N ASP A 627 4.90 17.34 30.99
CA ASP A 627 3.83 17.57 30.01
C ASP A 627 3.97 16.70 28.77
N ALA A 628 5.17 16.61 28.18
CA ALA A 628 5.43 15.77 27.00
C ALA A 628 5.08 14.30 27.30
N LYS A 629 5.41 13.82 28.50
CA LYS A 629 5.00 12.50 29.02
C LYS A 629 3.48 12.35 29.08
N ARG A 630 2.76 13.27 29.73
CA ARG A 630 1.28 13.27 29.78
C ARG A 630 0.64 13.26 28.38
N ARG A 631 1.19 14.01 27.41
CA ARG A 631 0.68 14.01 26.02
C ARG A 631 0.92 12.65 25.37
N ALA A 632 2.11 12.08 25.51
CA ALA A 632 2.46 10.76 24.95
C ALA A 632 1.63 9.62 25.56
N GLU A 633 1.53 9.54 26.89
CA GLU A 633 0.70 8.58 27.62
C GLU A 633 -0.76 8.60 27.14
N ARG A 634 -1.35 9.80 27.01
CA ARG A 634 -2.73 9.98 26.53
C ARG A 634 -2.94 9.55 25.08
N ILE A 635 -1.91 9.65 24.22
CA ILE A 635 -1.95 9.14 22.85
C ILE A 635 -1.85 7.61 22.86
N LEU A 636 -0.86 7.04 23.57
CA LEU A 636 -0.65 5.59 23.64
C LEU A 636 -1.87 4.89 24.28
N GLN A 637 -2.53 5.49 25.27
CA GLN A 637 -3.79 5.00 25.85
C GLN A 637 -4.93 4.94 24.82
N ALA A 638 -4.90 5.76 23.77
CA ALA A 638 -5.89 5.75 22.68
C ALA A 638 -5.48 4.87 21.48
N CYS A 639 -4.32 4.21 21.52
CA CYS A 639 -3.84 3.29 20.49
C CYS A 639 -4.01 1.82 20.90
N GLY A 640 -4.27 0.95 19.92
CA GLY A 640 -4.34 -0.49 20.13
C GLY A 640 -3.05 -1.04 20.74
N GLY A 641 -3.15 -1.85 21.79
CA GLY A 641 -1.99 -2.43 22.47
C GLY A 641 -0.99 -1.41 23.04
N HIS A 642 -1.42 -0.15 23.21
CA HIS A 642 -0.56 0.97 23.61
C HIS A 642 0.65 1.23 22.70
N SER A 643 0.51 0.97 21.40
CA SER A 643 1.59 1.10 20.41
C SER A 643 1.19 1.97 19.21
N LEU A 644 2.11 2.84 18.74
CA LEU A 644 1.95 3.54 17.46
C LEU A 644 2.05 2.60 16.24
N GLY A 645 2.45 1.34 16.42
CA GLY A 645 2.46 0.34 15.36
C GLY A 645 1.09 -0.26 15.05
N ALA A 646 0.08 -0.03 15.90
CA ALA A 646 -1.28 -0.49 15.66
C ALA A 646 -2.06 0.44 14.71
N TYR A 647 -2.95 -0.10 13.89
CA TYR A 647 -3.89 0.71 13.12
C TYR A 647 -4.84 1.50 14.03
N SER A 648 -5.14 2.74 13.63
CA SER A 648 -6.26 3.52 14.18
C SER A 648 -7.53 3.31 13.35
N VAL A 649 -8.69 3.72 13.86
CA VAL A 649 -9.89 3.86 13.01
C VAL A 649 -9.60 4.78 11.81
N SER A 650 -10.25 4.55 10.67
CA SER A 650 -9.85 5.15 9.39
C SER A 650 -9.95 6.67 9.31
N SER A 651 -10.81 7.29 10.11
CA SER A 651 -10.87 8.75 10.28
C SER A 651 -9.71 9.34 11.10
N GLY A 652 -8.87 8.50 11.71
CA GLY A 652 -7.82 8.86 12.64
C GLY A 652 -8.21 8.69 14.11
N ILE A 653 -7.20 8.60 14.99
CA ILE A 653 -7.32 8.41 16.43
C ILE A 653 -8.33 9.40 17.02
N GLN A 654 -9.34 8.87 17.74
CA GLN A 654 -10.47 9.67 18.21
C GLN A 654 -10.04 10.86 19.07
N VAL A 655 -9.19 10.64 20.08
CA VAL A 655 -8.76 11.72 20.99
C VAL A 655 -8.04 12.86 20.24
N ILE A 656 -7.38 12.56 19.11
CA ILE A 656 -6.72 13.53 18.25
C ILE A 656 -7.74 14.29 17.40
N ARG A 657 -8.75 13.62 16.83
CA ARG A 657 -9.89 14.30 16.16
C ARG A 657 -10.62 15.26 17.10
N GLU A 658 -10.82 14.86 18.35
CA GLU A 658 -11.41 15.73 19.36
C GLU A 658 -10.51 16.92 19.72
N ASP A 659 -9.18 16.76 19.73
CA ASP A 659 -8.25 17.87 19.96
C ASP A 659 -8.23 18.85 18.78
N VAL A 660 -8.37 18.36 17.55
CA VAL A 660 -8.60 19.20 16.37
C VAL A 660 -9.93 19.95 16.50
N ALA A 661 -11.02 19.30 16.95
CA ALA A 661 -12.30 19.98 17.19
C ALA A 661 -12.17 21.09 18.23
N ARG A 662 -11.52 20.80 19.36
CA ARG A 662 -11.22 21.78 20.43
C ARG A 662 -10.33 22.92 19.93
N TYR A 663 -9.39 22.65 19.02
CA TYR A 663 -8.55 23.67 18.38
C TYR A 663 -9.35 24.58 17.44
N ILE A 664 -10.15 24.02 16.53
CA ILE A 664 -11.01 24.78 15.62
C ILE A 664 -11.94 25.67 16.45
N GLN A 665 -12.55 25.12 17.51
CA GLN A 665 -13.41 25.90 18.40
C GLN A 665 -12.68 27.05 19.11
N ARG A 666 -11.45 26.86 19.59
CA ARG A 666 -10.64 27.94 20.17
C ARG A 666 -10.25 29.00 19.13
N ARG A 667 -9.75 28.57 17.96
CA ARG A 667 -9.32 29.40 16.82
C ARG A 667 -10.48 30.28 16.32
N ASP A 668 -11.65 29.69 16.18
CA ASP A 668 -12.82 30.33 15.58
C ASP A 668 -13.69 31.10 16.60
N GLY A 669 -13.22 31.25 17.86
CA GLY A 669 -13.83 32.14 18.86
C GLY A 669 -15.01 31.53 19.64
N GLY A 670 -15.04 30.22 19.80
CA GLY A 670 -16.07 29.47 20.53
C GLY A 670 -17.05 28.70 19.63
N ILE A 671 -17.02 28.96 18.31
CA ILE A 671 -17.85 28.29 17.30
C ILE A 671 -17.56 26.77 17.29
N PRO A 672 -18.54 25.89 17.50
CA PRO A 672 -18.28 24.47 17.67
C PRO A 672 -17.83 23.76 16.39
N ALA A 673 -17.00 22.74 16.57
CA ALA A 673 -16.61 21.75 15.57
C ALA A 673 -16.91 20.34 16.10
N ASP A 674 -17.33 19.44 15.21
CA ASP A 674 -17.69 18.07 15.58
C ASP A 674 -16.52 17.11 15.27
N PRO A 675 -16.01 16.32 16.24
CA PRO A 675 -14.98 15.31 16.00
C PRO A 675 -15.34 14.28 14.90
N ASN A 676 -16.62 14.08 14.58
CA ASN A 676 -17.10 13.16 13.54
C ASN A 676 -17.05 13.78 12.13
N ASN A 677 -16.95 15.11 12.05
CA ASN A 677 -16.73 15.85 10.81
C ASN A 677 -15.26 16.05 10.48
N ILE A 678 -14.35 15.55 11.33
CA ILE A 678 -12.90 15.69 11.18
C ILE A 678 -12.32 14.36 10.73
N PHE A 679 -11.62 14.39 9.60
CA PHE A 679 -10.93 13.25 9.02
C PHE A 679 -9.44 13.57 8.95
N LEU A 680 -8.63 12.80 9.68
CA LEU A 680 -7.17 12.92 9.62
C LEU A 680 -6.67 12.32 8.29
N SER A 681 -5.55 12.82 7.76
CA SER A 681 -5.08 12.48 6.42
C SER A 681 -3.55 12.47 6.31
N THR A 682 -3.03 11.90 5.21
CA THR A 682 -1.59 11.80 4.91
C THR A 682 -1.01 13.14 4.40
N GLY A 683 -1.25 14.20 5.18
CA GLY A 683 -1.13 15.61 4.81
C GLY A 683 -2.38 16.10 4.07
N ALA A 684 -2.55 17.41 3.99
CA ALA A 684 -3.71 18.02 3.30
C ALA A 684 -3.88 17.55 1.85
N SER A 685 -2.77 17.21 1.15
CA SER A 685 -2.81 16.70 -0.22
C SER A 685 -3.69 15.47 -0.40
N ASP A 686 -3.68 14.57 0.58
CA ASP A 686 -4.43 13.33 0.58
C ASP A 686 -5.93 13.58 0.80
N ALA A 687 -6.27 14.50 1.69
CA ALA A 687 -7.64 14.95 1.91
C ALA A 687 -8.21 15.72 0.71
N ILE A 688 -7.43 16.61 0.09
CA ILE A 688 -7.82 17.37 -1.12
C ILE A 688 -8.18 16.40 -2.25
N VAL A 689 -7.31 15.42 -2.55
CA VAL A 689 -7.57 14.40 -3.58
C VAL A 689 -8.77 13.51 -3.22
N THR A 690 -8.96 13.20 -1.93
CA THR A 690 -10.13 12.43 -1.46
C THR A 690 -11.44 13.18 -1.67
N VAL A 691 -11.51 14.48 -1.33
CA VAL A 691 -12.70 15.31 -1.56
C VAL A 691 -12.96 15.53 -3.06
N LEU A 692 -11.92 15.73 -3.88
CA LEU A 692 -12.07 15.78 -5.34
C LEU A 692 -12.60 14.46 -5.92
N LYS A 693 -12.15 13.31 -5.41
CA LYS A 693 -12.65 11.98 -5.82
C LYS A 693 -14.15 11.78 -5.58
N LEU A 694 -14.75 12.46 -4.60
CA LEU A 694 -16.20 12.45 -4.32
C LEU A 694 -16.99 13.44 -5.20
N LEU A 695 -16.35 14.52 -5.66
CA LEU A 695 -16.97 15.59 -6.44
C LEU A 695 -16.95 15.34 -7.96
N VAL A 696 -15.95 14.61 -8.46
CA VAL A 696 -15.76 14.39 -9.90
C VAL A 696 -16.71 13.31 -10.44
N SER A 697 -17.49 13.68 -11.46
CA SER A 697 -18.66 12.94 -11.94
C SER A 697 -19.06 13.40 -13.34
N GLY A 698 -19.99 12.67 -13.98
CA GLY A 698 -20.56 13.03 -15.28
C GLY A 698 -19.56 12.95 -16.45
N GLU A 699 -19.98 13.37 -17.63
CA GLU A 699 -19.16 13.34 -18.86
C GLU A 699 -19.61 14.36 -19.94
N GLY A 700 -18.72 14.67 -20.88
CA GLY A 700 -18.93 15.76 -21.83
C GLY A 700 -19.29 17.08 -21.13
N ARG A 701 -20.35 17.76 -21.59
CA ARG A 701 -20.89 18.99 -20.97
C ARG A 701 -21.40 18.78 -19.53
N THR A 702 -21.58 17.55 -19.07
CA THR A 702 -21.99 17.23 -17.69
C THR A 702 -20.82 16.89 -16.76
N ARG A 703 -19.58 16.77 -17.28
CA ARG A 703 -18.38 16.51 -16.48
C ARG A 703 -18.21 17.57 -15.40
N THR A 704 -17.87 17.17 -14.18
CA THR A 704 -17.54 18.09 -13.09
C THR A 704 -16.46 19.08 -13.51
N GLY A 705 -16.79 20.36 -13.40
CA GLY A 705 -15.84 21.48 -13.40
C GLY A 705 -15.50 21.90 -11.97
N VAL A 706 -14.25 22.29 -11.74
CA VAL A 706 -13.77 22.81 -10.45
C VAL A 706 -13.06 24.14 -10.69
N LEU A 707 -13.52 25.19 -10.00
CA LEU A 707 -12.91 26.52 -10.06
C LEU A 707 -11.65 26.53 -9.19
N ILE A 708 -10.51 26.90 -9.78
CA ILE A 708 -9.22 27.00 -9.09
C ILE A 708 -8.53 28.34 -9.38
N PRO A 709 -7.79 28.91 -8.41
CA PRO A 709 -7.12 30.20 -8.60
C PRO A 709 -5.99 30.07 -9.61
N ILE A 710 -5.82 31.07 -10.46
CA ILE A 710 -4.61 31.32 -11.24
C ILE A 710 -3.96 32.61 -10.71
N PRO A 711 -2.70 32.58 -10.24
CA PRO A 711 -1.81 31.42 -10.13
C PRO A 711 -2.26 30.37 -9.10
N GLN A 712 -2.06 29.08 -9.41
CA GLN A 712 -2.55 27.94 -8.62
C GLN A 712 -1.46 27.26 -7.78
N TYR A 713 -1.85 26.45 -6.78
CA TYR A 713 -0.98 25.38 -6.31
C TYR A 713 -1.15 24.13 -7.21
N PRO A 714 -0.11 23.63 -7.94
CA PRO A 714 -0.30 22.64 -9.01
C PRO A 714 -0.75 21.24 -8.59
N LEU A 715 -1.01 21.01 -7.30
CA LEU A 715 -1.74 19.81 -6.86
C LEU A 715 -3.16 19.78 -7.45
N TYR A 716 -3.79 20.95 -7.63
CA TYR A 716 -5.17 21.04 -8.10
C TYR A 716 -5.28 20.64 -9.58
N SER A 717 -4.53 21.27 -10.50
CA SER A 717 -4.49 20.83 -11.91
C SER A 717 -4.09 19.35 -12.05
N ALA A 718 -3.07 18.90 -11.32
CA ALA A 718 -2.63 17.50 -11.32
C ALA A 718 -3.75 16.53 -10.92
N ALA A 719 -4.45 16.79 -9.82
CA ALA A 719 -5.56 15.96 -9.36
C ALA A 719 -6.77 16.03 -10.30
N LEU A 720 -7.08 17.20 -10.87
CA LEU A 720 -8.16 17.33 -11.84
C LEU A 720 -7.85 16.58 -13.15
N ALA A 721 -6.58 16.56 -13.58
CA ALA A 721 -6.13 15.76 -14.71
C ALA A 721 -6.19 14.24 -14.43
N GLU A 722 -5.70 13.78 -13.27
CA GLU A 722 -5.81 12.38 -12.80
C GLU A 722 -7.27 11.90 -12.85
N LEU A 723 -8.19 12.73 -12.36
CA LEU A 723 -9.62 12.44 -12.24
C LEU A 723 -10.44 12.71 -13.52
N ASN A 724 -9.80 13.16 -14.60
CA ASN A 724 -10.47 13.51 -15.86
C ASN A 724 -11.53 14.63 -15.70
N ALA A 725 -11.39 15.48 -14.69
CA ALA A 725 -12.24 16.63 -14.42
C ALA A 725 -11.92 17.81 -15.36
N VAL A 726 -12.78 18.84 -15.35
CA VAL A 726 -12.52 20.10 -16.05
C VAL A 726 -11.98 21.13 -15.07
N GLN A 727 -10.73 21.53 -15.28
CA GLN A 727 -10.16 22.71 -14.64
C GLN A 727 -10.90 23.97 -15.14
N VAL A 728 -11.29 24.84 -14.22
CA VAL A 728 -11.91 26.14 -14.51
C VAL A 728 -11.07 27.23 -13.85
N ASP A 729 -10.39 28.02 -14.65
CA ASP A 729 -9.45 29.04 -14.17
C ASP A 729 -10.19 30.31 -13.75
N TYR A 730 -9.89 30.83 -12.56
CA TYR A 730 -10.25 32.19 -12.15
C TYR A 730 -8.99 32.96 -11.74
N TYR A 731 -8.83 34.19 -12.24
CA TYR A 731 -7.57 34.93 -12.09
C TYR A 731 -7.56 35.83 -10.86
N LEU A 732 -6.65 35.57 -9.92
CA LEU A 732 -6.35 36.46 -8.81
C LEU A 732 -5.89 37.84 -9.34
N ASP A 733 -6.21 38.91 -8.61
CA ASP A 733 -5.89 40.28 -9.05
C ASP A 733 -4.54 40.76 -8.52
N GLU A 734 -3.48 40.61 -9.32
CA GLU A 734 -2.13 41.13 -9.05
C GLU A 734 -2.12 42.63 -8.69
N GLN A 735 -3.02 43.44 -9.25
CA GLN A 735 -3.04 44.89 -8.98
C GLN A 735 -3.57 45.18 -7.57
N ARG A 736 -4.38 44.27 -7.01
CA ARG A 736 -4.96 44.33 -5.66
C ARG A 736 -4.32 43.26 -4.75
N ALA A 737 -3.00 43.12 -4.81
CA ALA A 737 -2.20 42.21 -3.97
C ALA A 737 -2.67 40.73 -4.01
N TRP A 738 -3.06 40.24 -5.18
CA TRP A 738 -3.61 38.89 -5.40
C TRP A 738 -4.94 38.63 -4.66
N ALA A 739 -5.70 39.67 -4.33
CA ALA A 739 -7.07 39.56 -3.86
C ALA A 739 -7.94 38.76 -4.85
N LEU A 740 -8.91 38.03 -4.31
CA LEU A 740 -9.90 37.29 -5.09
C LEU A 740 -11.08 38.21 -5.42
N ASP A 741 -11.52 38.22 -6.68
CA ASP A 741 -12.67 38.99 -7.15
C ASP A 741 -13.87 38.09 -7.51
N VAL A 742 -15.05 38.44 -6.99
CA VAL A 742 -16.31 37.73 -7.26
C VAL A 742 -16.86 38.05 -8.65
N ALA A 743 -16.54 39.21 -9.24
CA ALA A 743 -16.90 39.48 -10.63
C ALA A 743 -16.12 38.56 -11.59
N GLU A 744 -14.85 38.31 -11.30
CA GLU A 744 -14.02 37.33 -11.99
C GLU A 744 -14.51 35.88 -11.79
N LEU A 745 -14.86 35.48 -10.56
CA LEU A 745 -15.48 34.16 -10.33
C LEU A 745 -16.78 33.99 -11.15
N ARG A 746 -17.63 35.02 -11.21
CA ARG A 746 -18.85 35.04 -12.04
C ARG A 746 -18.54 34.99 -13.55
N ARG A 747 -17.41 35.53 -14.01
CA ARG A 747 -16.95 35.39 -15.42
C ARG A 747 -16.56 33.94 -15.71
N ALA A 748 -15.62 33.39 -14.94
CA ALA A 748 -15.10 32.03 -15.11
C ALA A 748 -16.22 30.97 -15.05
N LEU A 749 -17.13 31.10 -14.07
CA LEU A 749 -18.27 30.19 -13.90
C LEU A 749 -19.23 30.19 -15.11
N ARG A 750 -19.50 31.36 -15.69
CA ARG A 750 -20.41 31.49 -16.85
C ARG A 750 -19.81 30.83 -18.08
N GLN A 751 -18.54 31.09 -18.37
CA GLN A 751 -17.81 30.47 -19.50
C GLN A 751 -17.72 28.95 -19.33
N ALA A 752 -17.43 28.47 -18.12
CA ALA A 752 -17.34 27.04 -17.84
C ALA A 752 -18.65 26.27 -18.08
N ARG A 753 -19.81 26.89 -17.78
CA ARG A 753 -21.14 26.30 -17.99
C ARG A 753 -21.46 25.99 -19.46
N ASP A 754 -20.71 26.55 -20.42
CA ASP A 754 -20.86 26.16 -21.82
C ASP A 754 -20.28 24.76 -22.11
N HIS A 755 -19.23 24.32 -21.42
CA HIS A 755 -18.49 23.09 -21.76
C HIS A 755 -18.35 22.07 -20.62
N CYS A 756 -18.70 22.42 -19.39
CA CYS A 756 -18.74 21.49 -18.25
C CYS A 756 -19.87 21.85 -17.26
N ARG A 757 -19.98 21.07 -16.18
CA ARG A 757 -20.84 21.38 -15.04
C ARG A 757 -19.98 21.76 -13.82
N PRO A 758 -19.71 23.05 -13.57
CA PRO A 758 -19.09 23.49 -12.32
C PRO A 758 -19.83 22.94 -11.10
N ARG A 759 -19.08 22.38 -10.13
CA ARG A 759 -19.61 21.87 -8.86
C ARG A 759 -18.85 22.35 -7.62
N ALA A 760 -17.62 22.83 -7.75
CA ALA A 760 -16.79 23.19 -6.61
C ALA A 760 -15.90 24.41 -6.88
N LEU A 761 -15.51 25.09 -5.80
CA LEU A 761 -14.59 26.23 -5.80
C LEU A 761 -13.50 26.00 -4.76
N CYS A 762 -12.25 25.89 -5.22
CA CYS A 762 -11.07 25.82 -4.38
C CYS A 762 -10.55 27.23 -4.10
N VAL A 763 -10.26 27.55 -2.84
CA VAL A 763 -9.62 28.81 -2.42
C VAL A 763 -8.43 28.47 -1.52
N ILE A 764 -7.27 29.07 -1.80
CA ILE A 764 -6.05 28.86 -1.03
C ILE A 764 -5.78 30.12 -0.20
N ASN A 765 -5.79 30.02 1.13
CA ASN A 765 -5.71 31.16 2.03
C ASN A 765 -5.01 30.82 3.37
N PRO A 766 -3.82 31.36 3.68
CA PRO A 766 -2.96 32.20 2.83
C PRO A 766 -2.47 31.51 1.54
N GLY A 767 -2.31 32.28 0.47
CA GLY A 767 -2.16 31.75 -0.89
C GLY A 767 -0.78 31.21 -1.26
N ASN A 768 -0.76 30.26 -2.20
CA ASN A 768 0.43 29.64 -2.79
C ASN A 768 0.18 29.50 -4.30
N PRO A 769 0.99 30.13 -5.18
CA PRO A 769 2.33 30.68 -4.91
C PRO A 769 2.36 32.12 -4.36
N THR A 770 1.22 32.80 -4.33
CA THR A 770 1.10 34.27 -4.29
C THR A 770 1.31 34.95 -2.94
N GLY A 771 1.29 34.22 -1.81
CA GLY A 771 1.67 34.74 -0.48
C GLY A 771 0.68 35.72 0.16
N GLN A 772 -0.52 35.91 -0.39
CA GLN A 772 -1.52 36.87 0.09
C GLN A 772 -2.45 36.27 1.17
N VAL A 773 -3.13 37.14 1.92
CA VAL A 773 -4.12 36.80 2.94
C VAL A 773 -5.44 37.50 2.60
N GLN A 774 -6.50 36.72 2.37
CA GLN A 774 -7.82 37.26 2.01
C GLN A 774 -8.50 37.88 3.23
N THR A 775 -9.13 39.05 3.07
CA THR A 775 -9.87 39.72 4.17
C THR A 775 -11.17 38.97 4.50
N ARG A 776 -11.71 39.23 5.70
CA ARG A 776 -12.99 38.65 6.14
C ARG A 776 -14.13 38.93 5.15
N GLU A 777 -14.19 40.14 4.60
CA GLU A 777 -15.21 40.61 3.65
C GLU A 777 -15.09 39.89 2.30
N CYS A 778 -13.86 39.62 1.85
CA CYS A 778 -13.60 38.82 0.65
C CYS A 778 -14.13 37.39 0.83
N ILE A 779 -13.80 36.76 1.95
CA ILE A 779 -14.28 35.41 2.31
C ILE A 779 -15.80 35.38 2.41
N GLU A 780 -16.42 36.38 3.05
CA GLU A 780 -17.87 36.51 3.16
C GLU A 780 -18.56 36.68 1.80
N ALA A 781 -17.96 37.42 0.86
CA ALA A 781 -18.44 37.58 -0.50
C ALA A 781 -18.29 36.29 -1.34
N VAL A 782 -17.22 35.52 -1.13
CA VAL A 782 -17.00 34.22 -1.78
C VAL A 782 -18.00 33.17 -1.27
N ILE A 783 -18.31 33.15 0.03
CA ILE A 783 -19.32 32.25 0.60
C ILE A 783 -20.71 32.58 0.04
N ARG A 784 -21.06 33.87 -0.11
CA ARG A 784 -22.30 34.26 -0.81
C ARG A 784 -22.34 33.74 -2.24
N PHE A 785 -21.28 33.95 -3.02
CA PHE A 785 -21.19 33.49 -4.41
C PHE A 785 -21.32 31.96 -4.53
N ALA A 786 -20.62 31.21 -3.69
CA ALA A 786 -20.69 29.74 -3.70
C ALA A 786 -22.10 29.25 -3.35
N PHE A 787 -22.78 29.92 -2.42
CA PHE A 787 -24.16 29.59 -2.03
C PHE A 787 -25.18 29.92 -3.13
N GLU A 788 -25.08 31.11 -3.73
CA GLU A 788 -25.91 31.52 -4.89
C GLU A 788 -25.80 30.53 -6.05
N GLU A 789 -24.58 30.11 -6.37
CA GLU A 789 -24.26 29.33 -7.58
C GLU A 789 -24.19 27.81 -7.33
N ARG A 790 -24.42 27.38 -6.08
CA ARG A 790 -24.40 25.98 -5.58
C ARG A 790 -23.09 25.24 -5.84
N LEU A 791 -22.00 25.83 -5.35
CA LEU A 791 -20.65 25.28 -5.42
C LEU A 791 -20.21 24.76 -4.05
N PHE A 792 -19.65 23.56 -4.01
CA PHE A 792 -18.96 23.01 -2.84
C PHE A 792 -17.68 23.81 -2.59
N LEU A 793 -17.48 24.34 -1.38
CA LEU A 793 -16.27 25.10 -1.04
C LEU A 793 -15.12 24.19 -0.59
N MET A 794 -13.93 24.44 -1.11
CA MET A 794 -12.70 23.76 -0.71
C MET A 794 -11.68 24.80 -0.24
N ALA A 795 -11.56 25.00 1.07
CA ALA A 795 -10.70 25.99 1.69
C ALA A 795 -9.36 25.37 2.12
N ASP A 796 -8.31 25.64 1.35
CA ASP A 796 -6.94 25.20 1.61
C ASP A 796 -6.27 26.18 2.59
N GLU A 797 -6.43 25.88 3.89
CA GLU A 797 -6.01 26.72 5.02
C GLU A 797 -4.65 26.28 5.60
N VAL A 798 -3.83 25.52 4.86
CA VAL A 798 -2.57 24.93 5.34
C VAL A 798 -1.50 25.94 5.78
N TYR A 799 -1.68 27.23 5.46
CA TYR A 799 -0.76 28.30 5.80
C TYR A 799 -1.28 29.21 6.93
N GLN A 800 -2.33 28.83 7.67
CA GLN A 800 -3.02 29.72 8.61
C GLN A 800 -2.16 30.30 9.74
N ASP A 801 -1.14 29.60 10.22
CA ASP A 801 -0.16 30.12 11.18
C ASP A 801 0.90 31.05 10.55
N ASN A 802 1.01 31.09 9.22
CA ASN A 802 1.96 31.93 8.48
C ASN A 802 1.28 33.22 8.00
N VAL A 803 1.15 34.22 8.89
CA VAL A 803 0.70 35.58 8.56
C VAL A 803 1.71 36.59 9.13
N TYR A 804 2.11 37.56 8.31
CA TYR A 804 3.27 38.45 8.57
C TYR A 804 2.97 39.94 8.39
N ALA A 805 2.15 40.30 7.39
CA ALA A 805 1.94 41.71 7.06
C ALA A 805 1.03 42.42 8.08
N GLU A 806 1.38 43.66 8.40
CA GLU A 806 0.61 44.51 9.30
C GLU A 806 -0.84 44.67 8.80
N GLY A 807 -1.81 44.60 9.71
CA GLY A 807 -3.24 44.61 9.39
C GLY A 807 -3.78 43.33 8.72
N SER A 808 -2.95 42.35 8.37
CA SER A 808 -3.41 41.06 7.83
C SER A 808 -3.74 40.10 8.97
N GLN A 809 -4.89 39.42 8.89
CA GLN A 809 -5.34 38.42 9.86
C GLN A 809 -5.87 37.19 9.13
N PHE A 810 -5.55 35.99 9.65
CA PHE A 810 -6.20 34.78 9.18
C PHE A 810 -7.64 34.70 9.70
N HIS A 811 -8.58 34.53 8.76
CA HIS A 811 -9.96 34.15 9.03
C HIS A 811 -10.24 32.83 8.32
N SER A 812 -10.75 31.83 9.04
CA SER A 812 -11.14 30.56 8.45
C SER A 812 -12.47 30.69 7.70
N PHE A 813 -12.65 29.89 6.65
CA PHE A 813 -13.94 29.81 5.96
C PHE A 813 -15.02 29.26 6.90
N LYS A 814 -14.65 28.32 7.78
CA LYS A 814 -15.49 27.79 8.87
C LYS A 814 -16.06 28.90 9.76
N LYS A 815 -15.22 29.82 10.25
CA LYS A 815 -15.64 30.94 11.11
C LYS A 815 -16.61 31.85 10.38
N VAL A 816 -16.22 32.37 9.21
CA VAL A 816 -17.03 33.35 8.48
C VAL A 816 -18.37 32.75 8.04
N LEU A 817 -18.38 31.49 7.59
CA LEU A 817 -19.60 30.76 7.24
C LEU A 817 -20.59 30.66 8.41
N MET A 818 -20.10 30.38 9.62
CA MET A 818 -20.94 30.27 10.81
C MET A 818 -21.39 31.66 11.33
N GLU A 819 -20.53 32.68 11.26
CA GLU A 819 -20.88 34.08 11.56
C GLU A 819 -21.95 34.65 10.62
N MET A 820 -22.00 34.21 9.35
CA MET A 820 -23.05 34.59 8.39
C MET A 820 -24.44 34.02 8.73
N GLY A 821 -24.52 32.99 9.59
CA GLY A 821 -25.77 32.38 10.05
C GLY A 821 -26.60 31.71 8.95
N PRO A 822 -27.83 31.26 9.27
CA PRO A 822 -28.76 30.70 8.30
C PRO A 822 -29.18 31.76 7.23
N PRO A 823 -29.33 31.37 5.95
CA PRO A 823 -29.29 30.00 5.43
C PRO A 823 -27.87 29.45 5.25
N TYR A 824 -26.85 30.29 5.07
CA TYR A 824 -25.50 29.90 4.70
C TYR A 824 -24.91 28.83 5.63
N ALA A 825 -24.85 29.12 6.93
CA ALA A 825 -24.26 28.24 7.95
C ALA A 825 -24.88 26.84 8.00
N ALA A 826 -26.15 26.69 7.56
CA ALA A 826 -26.92 25.45 7.64
C ALA A 826 -27.07 24.71 6.29
N GLN A 827 -26.48 25.22 5.21
CA GLN A 827 -26.70 24.70 3.85
C GLN A 827 -25.47 24.73 2.93
N GLN A 828 -24.52 25.65 3.14
CA GLN A 828 -23.32 25.72 2.30
C GLN A 828 -22.37 24.59 2.65
N GLU A 829 -22.10 23.72 1.68
CA GLU A 829 -21.10 22.64 1.78
C GLU A 829 -19.68 23.22 1.80
N LEU A 830 -18.84 22.79 2.75
CA LEU A 830 -17.46 23.24 2.91
C LEU A 830 -16.56 22.09 3.34
N ALA A 831 -15.34 22.03 2.79
CA ALA A 831 -14.21 21.29 3.34
C ALA A 831 -13.04 22.25 3.62
N SER A 832 -12.60 22.35 4.87
CA SER A 832 -11.41 23.13 5.28
C SER A 832 -10.24 22.21 5.57
N PHE A 833 -9.09 22.42 4.90
CA PHE A 833 -7.91 21.56 4.93
C PHE A 833 -6.75 22.15 5.76
N HIS A 834 -6.04 21.33 6.52
CA HIS A 834 -4.86 21.74 7.29
C HIS A 834 -3.75 20.68 7.33
N SER A 835 -2.50 21.09 7.62
CA SER A 835 -1.34 20.18 7.65
C SER A 835 -0.18 20.70 8.51
N ILE A 836 0.46 19.80 9.26
CA ILE A 836 1.68 20.10 10.06
C ILE A 836 2.92 20.43 9.23
N SER A 837 2.85 20.21 7.91
CA SER A 837 4.00 20.37 7.00
C SER A 837 4.42 21.84 6.81
N LYS A 838 3.60 22.80 7.24
CA LYS A 838 3.78 24.25 7.07
C LYS A 838 3.79 24.94 8.44
N GLY A 839 3.55 26.25 8.51
CA GLY A 839 3.60 27.01 9.76
C GLY A 839 5.01 27.04 10.37
N TYR A 840 5.06 27.39 11.65
CA TYR A 840 6.27 27.26 12.48
C TYR A 840 6.64 25.79 12.75
N MET A 841 5.73 24.84 12.50
CA MET A 841 5.94 23.40 12.67
C MET A 841 6.91 22.86 11.61
N GLY A 842 6.61 23.08 10.32
CA GLY A 842 7.47 22.71 9.21
C GLY A 842 7.69 21.21 9.00
N GLU A 843 6.84 20.35 9.59
CA GLU A 843 7.04 18.89 9.66
C GLU A 843 6.62 18.19 8.35
N CYS A 844 7.29 18.55 7.24
CA CYS A 844 7.01 18.06 5.88
C CYS A 844 7.09 16.53 5.75
N GLY A 845 8.10 15.91 6.37
CA GLY A 845 8.36 14.46 6.25
C GLY A 845 7.32 13.57 6.94
N PHE A 846 6.67 14.04 8.00
CA PHE A 846 5.77 13.22 8.83
C PHE A 846 4.32 13.14 8.32
N ARG A 847 3.98 13.88 7.25
CA ARG A 847 2.71 13.73 6.51
C ARG A 847 1.44 13.81 7.39
N GLY A 848 1.42 14.67 8.42
CA GLY A 848 0.21 14.92 9.22
C GLY A 848 -0.72 15.97 8.58
N GLY A 849 -2.03 15.75 8.66
CA GLY A 849 -3.04 16.72 8.25
C GLY A 849 -4.46 16.29 8.61
N TYR A 850 -5.43 17.18 8.35
CA TYR A 850 -6.85 16.88 8.48
C TYR A 850 -7.69 17.67 7.48
N VAL A 851 -8.94 17.24 7.34
CA VAL A 851 -10.04 18.04 6.78
C VAL A 851 -11.21 18.06 7.76
N GLU A 852 -11.80 19.24 7.98
CA GLU A 852 -13.14 19.36 8.55
C GLU A 852 -14.15 19.49 7.40
N VAL A 853 -15.20 18.68 7.39
CA VAL A 853 -16.33 18.79 6.44
C VAL A 853 -17.57 19.36 7.12
N VAL A 854 -18.28 20.26 6.45
CA VAL A 854 -19.44 20.99 7.00
C VAL A 854 -20.57 20.96 5.99
N ASN A 855 -21.78 20.64 6.45
CA ASN A 855 -23.02 20.51 5.66
C ASN A 855 -22.96 19.50 4.49
N MET A 856 -21.94 18.64 4.43
CA MET A 856 -21.85 17.53 3.48
C MET A 856 -23.03 16.56 3.69
N ASP A 857 -23.58 16.02 2.59
CA ASP A 857 -24.60 14.98 2.67
C ASP A 857 -24.08 13.74 3.45
N ALA A 858 -24.89 13.25 4.39
CA ALA A 858 -24.47 12.19 5.32
C ALA A 858 -24.16 10.85 4.63
N ALA A 859 -24.80 10.54 3.50
CA ALA A 859 -24.48 9.34 2.72
C ALA A 859 -23.18 9.53 1.93
N VAL A 860 -22.89 10.76 1.47
CA VAL A 860 -21.58 11.11 0.88
C VAL A 860 -20.46 11.05 1.93
N GLN A 861 -20.70 11.51 3.16
CA GLN A 861 -19.75 11.39 4.29
C GLN A 861 -19.49 9.91 4.66
N GLN A 862 -20.50 9.03 4.55
CA GLN A 862 -20.31 7.59 4.66
C GLN A 862 -19.48 6.99 3.50
N GLN A 863 -19.66 7.46 2.26
CA GLN A 863 -18.78 7.04 1.15
C GLN A 863 -17.35 7.57 1.33
N MET A 864 -17.16 8.77 1.90
CA MET A 864 -15.83 9.28 2.28
C MET A 864 -15.16 8.36 3.31
N GLN A 865 -15.89 7.97 4.36
CA GLN A 865 -15.38 7.03 5.36
C GLN A 865 -15.02 5.66 4.74
N LYS A 866 -15.85 5.12 3.83
CA LYS A 866 -15.56 3.88 3.09
C LYS A 866 -14.32 4.01 2.19
N LEU A 867 -14.17 5.12 1.47
CA LEU A 867 -13.01 5.40 0.63
C LEU A 867 -11.71 5.50 1.45
N MET A 868 -11.81 6.01 2.68
CA MET A 868 -10.69 6.04 3.63
C MET A 868 -10.40 4.67 4.26
N SER A 869 -11.40 3.82 4.52
CA SER A 869 -11.16 2.49 5.11
C SER A 869 -10.46 1.52 4.18
N VAL A 870 -10.62 1.65 2.85
CA VAL A 870 -9.81 0.93 1.84
C VAL A 870 -8.31 1.26 1.94
N ARG A 871 -7.96 2.38 2.60
CA ARG A 871 -6.58 2.83 2.86
C ARG A 871 -6.16 2.64 4.33
N LEU A 872 -6.90 1.83 5.08
CA LEU A 872 -6.72 1.55 6.51
C LEU A 872 -6.81 2.82 7.38
N CYS A 873 -5.69 3.52 7.64
CA CYS A 873 -5.65 4.80 8.34
C CYS A 873 -4.36 5.60 8.02
N PRO A 874 -4.33 6.94 8.23
CA PRO A 874 -3.12 7.74 8.06
C PRO A 874 -1.99 7.31 9.04
N PRO A 875 -0.70 7.43 8.68
CA PRO A 875 0.40 7.05 9.56
C PRO A 875 0.36 7.75 10.92
N LEU A 876 0.35 6.95 12.00
CA LEU A 876 0.15 7.46 13.37
C LEU A 876 1.17 8.52 13.81
N PRO A 877 2.48 8.47 13.47
CA PRO A 877 3.42 9.56 13.76
C PRO A 877 2.99 10.94 13.24
N GLY A 878 2.33 10.99 12.06
CA GLY A 878 1.75 12.22 11.52
C GLY A 878 0.52 12.70 12.31
N GLN A 879 -0.25 11.77 12.87
CA GLN A 879 -1.36 12.08 13.79
C GLN A 879 -0.83 12.60 15.15
N VAL A 880 0.25 12.02 15.69
CA VAL A 880 0.89 12.46 16.95
C VAL A 880 1.39 13.90 16.86
N LEU A 881 2.12 14.25 15.79
CA LEU A 881 2.58 15.63 15.60
C LEU A 881 1.41 16.59 15.34
N LEU A 882 0.33 16.13 14.71
CA LEU A 882 -0.90 16.93 14.58
C LEU A 882 -1.57 17.18 15.93
N HIS A 883 -1.64 16.20 16.85
CA HIS A 883 -2.12 16.43 18.21
C HIS A 883 -1.34 17.58 18.88
N VAL A 884 -0.01 17.58 18.82
CA VAL A 884 0.82 18.61 19.44
C VAL A 884 0.63 19.98 18.77
N ALA A 885 0.45 20.01 17.45
CA ALA A 885 0.16 21.24 16.71
C ALA A 885 -1.16 21.91 17.12
N VAL A 886 -2.22 21.12 17.33
CA VAL A 886 -3.56 21.63 17.66
C VAL A 886 -3.80 21.76 19.18
N SER A 887 -3.04 21.02 19.98
CA SER A 887 -3.00 21.09 21.45
C SER A 887 -1.58 21.37 21.95
N PRO A 888 -1.02 22.57 21.66
CA PRO A 888 0.27 22.98 22.19
C PRO A 888 0.26 23.09 23.73
N PRO A 889 1.43 23.21 24.39
CA PRO A 889 1.52 23.46 25.82
C PRO A 889 0.66 24.65 26.27
N GLU A 890 0.08 24.55 27.46
CA GLU A 890 -0.67 25.63 28.11
C GLU A 890 0.24 26.44 29.06
N PRO A 891 -0.11 27.67 29.49
CA PRO A 891 0.77 28.50 30.34
C PRO A 891 1.21 27.88 31.69
N SER A 892 0.58 26.79 32.11
CA SER A 892 0.90 25.98 33.29
C SER A 892 1.76 24.74 33.00
N ASP A 893 1.96 24.37 31.73
CA ASP A 893 2.82 23.26 31.29
C ASP A 893 4.29 23.72 31.23
N PRO A 894 5.26 22.93 31.74
CA PRO A 894 6.66 23.36 31.84
C PRO A 894 7.34 23.66 30.50
N SER A 895 6.91 23.04 29.39
CA SER A 895 7.47 23.28 28.05
C SER A 895 6.96 24.56 27.39
N PHE A 896 5.98 25.26 27.99
CA PHE A 896 5.33 26.43 27.40
C PHE A 896 6.32 27.55 27.03
N ALA A 897 7.18 27.96 27.96
CA ALA A 897 8.11 29.07 27.73
C ALA A 897 9.07 28.79 26.57
N GLN A 898 9.57 27.55 26.45
CA GLN A 898 10.40 27.12 25.33
C GLN A 898 9.60 27.07 24.02
N PHE A 899 8.45 26.40 24.01
CA PHE A 899 7.60 26.27 22.83
C PHE A 899 7.18 27.63 22.25
N GLN A 900 6.79 28.58 23.11
CA GLN A 900 6.45 29.94 22.67
C GLN A 900 7.66 30.70 22.12
N THR A 901 8.84 30.54 22.73
CA THR A 901 10.09 31.15 22.24
C THR A 901 10.48 30.59 20.88
N GLU A 902 10.46 29.27 20.70
CA GLU A 902 10.75 28.61 19.42
C GLU A 902 9.75 29.02 18.32
N ARG A 903 8.44 28.97 18.64
CA ARG A 903 7.36 29.39 17.72
C ARG A 903 7.50 30.86 17.29
N GLN A 904 7.70 31.76 18.24
CA GLN A 904 7.80 33.19 17.96
C GLN A 904 9.07 33.54 17.19
N ALA A 905 10.20 32.88 17.48
CA ALA A 905 11.43 33.05 16.72
C ALA A 905 11.27 32.66 15.25
N VAL A 906 10.68 31.49 14.97
CA VAL A 906 10.44 31.03 13.59
C VAL A 906 9.49 31.97 12.84
N LEU A 907 8.38 32.39 13.45
CA LEU A 907 7.43 33.30 12.80
C LEU A 907 8.03 34.71 12.56
N ALA A 908 8.81 35.23 13.50
CA ALA A 908 9.51 36.50 13.34
C ALA A 908 10.61 36.45 12.27
N GLU A 909 11.36 35.34 12.19
CA GLU A 909 12.35 35.12 11.13
C GLU A 909 11.68 35.07 9.74
N LEU A 910 10.58 34.32 9.60
CA LEU A 910 9.82 34.24 8.35
C LEU A 910 9.23 35.60 7.94
N ALA A 911 8.69 36.38 8.88
CA ALA A 911 8.22 37.74 8.61
C ALA A 911 9.35 38.69 8.15
N ALA A 912 10.54 38.59 8.76
CA ALA A 912 11.72 39.37 8.35
C ALA A 912 12.20 38.98 6.93
N LYS A 913 12.22 37.68 6.61
CA LYS A 913 12.56 37.16 5.27
C LYS A 913 11.54 37.54 4.20
N ALA A 914 10.25 37.51 4.54
CA ALA A 914 9.16 37.98 3.67
C ALA A 914 9.36 39.44 3.26
N LYS A 915 9.52 40.33 4.25
CA LYS A 915 9.76 41.77 4.04
C LYS A 915 11.04 42.05 3.25
N LEU A 916 12.13 41.35 3.55
CA LEU A 916 13.40 41.46 2.82
C LEU A 916 13.25 41.07 1.33
N THR A 917 12.50 40.00 1.05
CA THR A 917 12.24 39.51 -0.32
C THR A 917 11.43 40.52 -1.11
N GLU A 918 10.38 41.09 -0.51
CA GLU A 918 9.57 42.16 -1.12
C GLU A 918 10.40 43.40 -1.44
N GLN A 919 11.26 43.84 -0.51
CA GLN A 919 12.11 45.02 -0.68
C GLN A 919 13.11 44.85 -1.83
N VAL A 920 13.96 43.82 -1.80
CA VAL A 920 15.03 43.67 -2.80
C VAL A 920 14.49 43.43 -4.22
N PHE A 921 13.33 42.77 -4.37
CA PHE A 921 12.71 42.60 -5.69
C PHE A 921 12.01 43.86 -6.21
N ASN A 922 11.49 44.74 -5.35
CA ASN A 922 10.92 46.03 -5.80
C ASN A 922 12.01 47.12 -6.00
N GLU A 923 13.20 46.94 -5.46
CA GLU A 923 14.39 47.74 -5.77
C GLU A 923 15.04 47.35 -7.12
N ALA A 924 14.74 46.15 -7.66
CA ALA A 924 15.36 45.62 -8.87
C ALA A 924 14.62 46.07 -10.16
N PRO A 925 15.27 46.79 -11.09
CA PRO A 925 14.62 47.29 -12.30
C PRO A 925 14.00 46.18 -13.16
N GLY A 926 12.72 46.33 -13.50
CA GLY A 926 11.95 45.39 -14.31
C GLY A 926 11.37 44.19 -13.53
N ILE A 927 11.61 44.10 -12.22
CA ILE A 927 10.90 43.16 -11.32
C ILE A 927 9.86 43.93 -10.51
N ARG A 928 8.73 43.29 -10.19
CA ARG A 928 7.70 43.78 -9.26
C ARG A 928 7.26 42.65 -8.35
N CYS A 929 7.30 42.85 -7.03
CA CYS A 929 6.81 41.88 -6.05
C CYS A 929 5.65 42.46 -5.25
N ASN A 930 4.51 41.77 -5.22
CA ASN A 930 3.44 42.08 -4.27
C ASN A 930 3.89 41.72 -2.83
N PRO A 931 3.29 42.34 -1.80
CA PRO A 931 3.63 42.04 -0.41
C PRO A 931 3.40 40.58 -0.04
N VAL A 932 4.39 39.97 0.63
CA VAL A 932 4.30 38.58 1.12
C VAL A 932 3.59 38.61 2.47
N GLN A 933 2.26 38.70 2.42
CA GLN A 933 1.41 38.81 3.61
C GLN A 933 1.41 37.56 4.50
N GLY A 934 1.73 36.40 3.92
CA GLY A 934 1.72 35.11 4.60
C GLY A 934 2.36 33.98 3.80
N ALA A 935 2.03 32.74 4.14
CA ALA A 935 2.59 31.52 3.56
C ALA A 935 4.14 31.47 3.61
N MET A 936 4.81 30.97 2.57
CA MET A 936 6.28 30.80 2.54
C MET A 936 6.90 31.14 1.17
N TYR A 937 6.23 31.96 0.37
CA TYR A 937 6.59 32.21 -1.04
C TYR A 937 6.38 33.66 -1.44
N SER A 938 7.23 34.13 -2.35
CA SER A 938 6.97 35.28 -3.20
C SER A 938 6.68 34.82 -4.63
N PHE A 939 5.86 35.60 -5.35
CA PHE A 939 5.56 35.40 -6.77
C PHE A 939 5.76 36.72 -7.54
N PRO A 940 7.02 37.20 -7.66
CA PRO A 940 7.33 38.38 -8.44
C PRO A 940 7.00 38.23 -9.93
N CYS A 941 6.50 39.32 -10.51
CA CYS A 941 6.36 39.53 -11.94
C CYS A 941 7.67 40.13 -12.50
N MET A 942 8.06 39.73 -13.72
CA MET A 942 9.30 40.15 -14.37
C MET A 942 9.07 40.59 -15.83
N GLN A 943 9.71 41.68 -16.23
CA GLN A 943 9.61 42.27 -17.56
C GLN A 943 10.64 41.66 -18.51
N LEU A 944 10.26 40.59 -19.21
CA LEU A 944 11.11 39.94 -20.20
C LEU A 944 11.15 40.72 -21.54
N PRO A 945 12.33 41.04 -22.10
CA PRO A 945 12.44 41.70 -23.41
C PRO A 945 11.83 40.89 -24.56
N PRO A 946 11.36 41.55 -25.64
CA PRO A 946 10.78 40.86 -26.80
C PRO A 946 11.69 39.79 -27.43
N ARG A 947 13.01 40.01 -27.45
CA ARG A 947 13.97 39.03 -28.01
C ARG A 947 14.17 37.83 -27.08
N ALA A 948 13.96 37.97 -25.77
CA ALA A 948 13.96 36.84 -24.83
C ALA A 948 12.69 35.97 -25.03
N VAL A 949 11.54 36.62 -25.23
CA VAL A 949 10.27 35.94 -25.56
C VAL A 949 10.40 35.19 -26.89
N GLN A 950 10.93 35.83 -27.94
CA GLN A 950 11.23 35.16 -29.22
C GLN A 950 12.22 34.00 -29.02
N ARG A 951 13.30 34.19 -28.26
CA ARG A 951 14.31 33.14 -28.07
C ARG A 951 13.76 31.92 -27.32
N ALA A 952 12.83 32.12 -26.38
CA ALA A 952 12.12 31.03 -25.73
C ALA A 952 11.24 30.25 -26.73
N GLN A 953 10.51 30.95 -27.61
CA GLN A 953 9.71 30.35 -28.68
C GLN A 953 10.56 29.53 -29.66
N GLU A 954 11.73 30.03 -30.07
CA GLU A 954 12.72 29.29 -30.90
C GLU A 954 13.22 28.00 -30.24
N LEU A 955 13.21 27.93 -28.91
CA LEU A 955 13.61 26.76 -28.12
C LEU A 955 12.41 25.86 -27.73
N GLY A 956 11.19 26.21 -28.11
CA GLY A 956 9.97 25.49 -27.70
C GLY A 956 9.63 25.64 -26.20
N LEU A 957 10.12 26.68 -25.54
CA LEU A 957 9.95 26.93 -24.10
C LEU A 957 9.01 28.11 -23.83
N ALA A 958 8.35 28.09 -22.66
CA ALA A 958 7.72 29.28 -22.12
C ALA A 958 8.79 30.34 -21.77
N PRO A 959 8.54 31.66 -21.95
CA PRO A 959 9.56 32.69 -21.70
C PRO A 959 10.11 32.73 -20.28
N ASP A 960 9.28 32.41 -19.28
CA ASP A 960 9.71 32.28 -17.89
C ASP A 960 10.46 30.98 -17.60
N MET A 961 10.09 29.86 -18.22
CA MET A 961 10.89 28.63 -18.19
C MET A 961 12.29 28.87 -18.76
N PHE A 962 12.40 29.58 -19.89
CA PHE A 962 13.70 29.98 -20.45
C PHE A 962 14.50 30.84 -19.47
N PHE A 963 13.91 31.90 -18.92
CA PHE A 963 14.54 32.74 -17.89
C PHE A 963 15.02 31.92 -16.66
N CYS A 964 14.18 31.05 -16.11
CA CYS A 964 14.50 30.27 -14.92
C CYS A 964 15.58 29.21 -15.20
N MET A 965 15.61 28.61 -16.39
CA MET A 965 16.68 27.69 -16.81
C MET A 965 18.01 28.42 -16.99
N SER A 966 18.01 29.61 -17.61
CA SER A 966 19.22 30.46 -17.70
C SER A 966 19.71 30.93 -16.33
N LEU A 967 18.80 31.30 -15.41
CA LEU A 967 19.13 31.64 -14.03
C LEU A 967 19.83 30.47 -13.33
N LEU A 968 19.32 29.25 -13.49
CA LEU A 968 19.89 28.04 -12.89
C LEU A 968 21.31 27.75 -13.43
N GLU A 969 21.50 27.76 -14.76
CA GLU A 969 22.80 27.48 -15.41
C GLU A 969 23.87 28.55 -15.17
N GLU A 970 23.49 29.81 -14.94
CA GLU A 970 24.45 30.88 -14.61
C GLU A 970 24.70 31.04 -13.10
N THR A 971 23.70 30.79 -12.24
CA THR A 971 23.79 31.19 -10.83
C THR A 971 23.70 30.05 -9.83
N GLY A 972 23.21 28.88 -10.23
CA GLY A 972 22.87 27.77 -9.33
C GLY A 972 21.54 27.97 -8.59
N ILE A 973 20.82 29.08 -8.78
CA ILE A 973 19.55 29.36 -8.09
C ILE A 973 18.41 28.64 -8.82
N CYS A 974 17.80 27.66 -8.16
CA CYS A 974 16.63 26.94 -8.67
C CYS A 974 15.34 27.59 -8.13
N VAL A 975 14.53 28.16 -9.04
CA VAL A 975 13.16 28.66 -8.79
C VAL A 975 12.16 27.87 -9.65
N VAL A 976 10.85 28.11 -9.50
CA VAL A 976 9.84 27.50 -10.37
C VAL A 976 9.21 28.60 -11.27
N PRO A 977 9.16 28.44 -12.60
CA PRO A 977 8.57 29.46 -13.49
C PRO A 977 7.06 29.60 -13.32
N GLY A 978 6.53 30.79 -13.61
CA GLY A 978 5.12 31.17 -13.45
C GLY A 978 4.15 30.33 -14.27
N SER A 979 4.55 29.93 -15.48
CA SER A 979 3.86 28.97 -16.36
C SER A 979 3.54 27.66 -15.64
N GLY A 980 4.39 27.21 -14.71
CA GLY A 980 4.16 26.05 -13.86
C GLY A 980 3.03 26.18 -12.83
N PHE A 981 2.48 27.38 -12.66
CA PHE A 981 1.34 27.71 -11.77
C PHE A 981 0.16 28.32 -12.56
N GLY A 982 0.33 28.56 -13.86
CA GLY A 982 -0.55 29.45 -14.63
C GLY A 982 -0.39 30.93 -14.24
N GLN A 983 -0.62 31.81 -15.20
CA GLN A 983 -0.58 33.27 -15.03
C GLN A 983 -1.43 33.94 -16.11
N ARG A 984 -1.63 35.27 -16.06
CA ARG A 984 -2.31 35.99 -17.14
C ARG A 984 -1.44 36.00 -18.41
N GLU A 985 -2.06 35.89 -19.58
CA GLU A 985 -1.35 35.96 -20.85
C GLU A 985 -0.56 37.27 -20.97
N GLY A 986 0.66 37.21 -21.50
CA GLY A 986 1.59 38.34 -21.57
C GLY A 986 2.26 38.74 -20.26
N THR A 987 1.95 38.08 -19.12
CA THR A 987 2.67 38.25 -17.85
C THR A 987 3.62 37.08 -17.60
N TYR A 988 4.74 37.33 -16.92
CA TYR A 988 5.77 36.34 -16.64
C TYR A 988 6.22 36.45 -15.19
N HIS A 989 6.29 35.31 -14.49
CA HIS A 989 6.59 35.26 -13.06
C HIS A 989 7.58 34.13 -12.74
N PHE A 990 8.04 34.10 -11.50
CA PHE A 990 8.61 32.89 -10.90
C PHE A 990 8.20 32.80 -9.42
N ARG A 991 8.03 31.58 -8.89
CA ARG A 991 7.90 31.36 -7.45
C ARG A 991 9.27 31.14 -6.84
N MET A 992 9.58 31.95 -5.83
CA MET A 992 10.72 31.74 -4.94
C MET A 992 10.21 31.51 -3.51
N THR A 993 10.86 30.63 -2.75
CA THR A 993 10.56 30.45 -1.32
C THR A 993 11.36 31.39 -0.43
N ILE A 994 10.72 31.92 0.61
CA ILE A 994 11.36 32.79 1.62
C ILE A 994 12.12 32.01 2.69
N LEU A 995 12.19 30.67 2.59
CA LEU A 995 12.76 29.81 3.63
C LEU A 995 14.29 29.93 3.86
N PRO A 996 15.17 30.20 2.86
CA PRO A 996 16.63 30.14 3.06
C PRO A 996 17.10 30.94 4.27
N PRO A 997 18.17 30.52 4.98
CA PRO A 997 18.67 31.23 6.15
C PRO A 997 18.96 32.70 5.83
N MET A 998 18.70 33.62 6.76
CA MET A 998 18.76 35.07 6.51
C MET A 998 20.11 35.51 5.89
N GLU A 999 21.20 34.87 6.33
CA GLU A 999 22.57 35.03 5.83
C GLU A 999 22.75 34.65 4.35
N LYS A 1000 22.04 33.61 3.87
CA LYS A 1000 22.05 33.19 2.46
C LYS A 1000 21.00 33.91 1.62
N LEU A 1001 19.89 34.35 2.22
CA LEU A 1001 18.75 34.92 1.49
C LEU A 1001 19.10 36.26 0.81
N ARG A 1002 19.76 37.19 1.52
CA ARG A 1002 20.16 38.48 0.93
C ARG A 1002 21.10 38.30 -0.29
N PRO A 1003 22.22 37.57 -0.20
CA PRO A 1003 23.08 37.31 -1.36
C PRO A 1003 22.37 36.61 -2.52
N LEU A 1004 21.40 35.73 -2.24
CA LEU A 1004 20.60 35.06 -3.28
C LEU A 1004 19.70 36.05 -4.03
N LEU A 1005 18.97 36.91 -3.30
CA LEU A 1005 18.12 37.95 -3.87
C LEU A 1005 18.95 38.91 -4.74
N GLU A 1006 20.09 39.37 -4.22
CA GLU A 1006 21.00 40.28 -4.92
C GLU A 1006 21.60 39.62 -6.19
N LYS A 1007 22.02 38.35 -6.12
CA LYS A 1007 22.51 37.59 -7.28
C LYS A 1007 21.43 37.38 -8.35
N LEU A 1008 20.19 37.12 -7.95
CA LEU A 1008 19.05 37.00 -8.88
C LEU A 1008 18.76 38.34 -9.56
N SER A 1009 18.70 39.44 -8.82
CA SER A 1009 18.49 40.80 -9.37
C SER A 1009 19.62 41.24 -10.32
N GLN A 1010 20.86 40.88 -10.02
CA GLN A 1010 22.02 41.09 -10.91
C GLN A 1010 21.89 40.25 -12.19
N PHE A 1011 21.52 38.96 -12.09
CA PHE A 1011 21.25 38.12 -13.25
C PHE A 1011 20.11 38.68 -14.10
N HIS A 1012 18.99 39.09 -13.52
CA HIS A 1012 17.88 39.71 -14.25
C HIS A 1012 18.33 40.96 -15.02
N THR A 1013 19.14 41.81 -14.40
CA THR A 1013 19.70 43.02 -15.02
C THR A 1013 20.64 42.68 -16.19
N LYS A 1014 21.45 41.61 -16.06
CA LYS A 1014 22.34 41.10 -17.14
C LYS A 1014 21.52 40.50 -18.29
N PHE A 1015 20.61 39.58 -17.99
CA PHE A 1015 19.72 38.91 -18.94
C PHE A 1015 18.89 39.93 -19.74
N THR A 1016 18.26 40.89 -19.05
CA THR A 1016 17.48 41.95 -19.71
C THR A 1016 18.32 42.72 -20.73
N ARG A 1017 19.58 43.06 -20.39
CA ARG A 1017 20.52 43.73 -21.31
C ARG A 1017 20.98 42.86 -22.48
N GLU A 1018 21.08 41.55 -22.29
CA GLU A 1018 21.47 40.59 -23.34
C GLU A 1018 20.38 40.45 -24.42
N TYR A 1019 19.11 40.55 -24.00
CA TYR A 1019 17.94 40.38 -24.86
C TYR A 1019 17.15 41.68 -25.19
N SER A 1020 17.66 42.86 -24.81
CA SER A 1020 17.16 44.18 -25.30
C SER A 1020 17.18 44.30 -26.82
#